data_AF-A0A3Q9F9Y7-F1
#
_entry.id   AF-A0A3Q9F9Y7-F1
#
_cell.length_a   1.000
_cell.length_b   1.000
_cell.length_c   1.000
_cell.angle_alpha   90.00
_cell.angle_beta   90.00
_cell.angle_gamma   90.00
#
_symmetry.space_group_name_H-M   'P 1'
#
loop_
_entity.id
_entity.type
_entity.pdbx_description
1 polymer ?
#
loop_
_entity_poly.entity_id
_entity_poly.type
_entity_poly.pdbx_seq_one_letter_code
_entity_poly.pdbx_strand_id
1 'polypeptide(L)'
;MRVVGDAARGRAGGQRGRRAGRRVGGGESVHEDPRGRVHGFRRQQAPCQCRPVGLCGHRTACGALDFQRDAANAARRARRGGAAGNPAKRLERRCACGGIRPVLSAPGRYGARPSAHWHASCKAPLTHCRAAPPSIRCAPRRTTRITTLRFGDRRMKYTMLSASLGASALLAAAPALHAQQQPAATAAPIAASAAAATPITPGASAASTNPAAASGATRANSGAPVAEAQLKDVIVTAQRRQQSAQRVGTSMSVLSGNDLKTLNVETVNDLQHATASVEVEPAFGGGQPQFRIRGVGFNDYTSNNASTVGINVDDVAYALPIQTQGQLFDIARVEVLRGPQGTLYGRNTTGGTVNFITNQPTRDFEAGASVEYGTHNLLTTEGYVSGPLSDRVRGRFAFTTQDFGAWQNNRATNQTLGNHDSAAARAQLDWDVARDFKLHFGAHGGFDKSDNTGLYLFSPYTSAKTGEVIPADADHTKTGWGVSPAFSRVTGLSTDAKPGRDNVNGGVDLTATWNLGPVELKSITAYNYLHRREYSDWDATRYHDSDEYFDDTVNEVTQELRASSRGDTRLRWVTGLFYSHDDLDEKFYSDFSDRLGFIALTRYRQSVDTLGVYGQATYDITKRLRGIVGVRQEHEKRELRGFASGMLTPSFVPFAGFQGGDANQSLTSNGTSGKVGLEFDLAPATMLYATVSRGYKSGGFTAHNTGNSNALAPFKPESLTAYEVGFKADLTRTLRWNASAFHYDYRDQQVLSATFDPNSQSLIGTFVNAPKSRIDGFETDLKWQPVRGLEISQYVGYKSGKYTSPFVTYNTQASAASGHNVFTDYNGSALSFPRLSYGGQVAYSWFAGGYRLRAETNYSYRDAYSQLLLLGPNYTVDSYWLVNASLTVTSPDRHWDVALWARNLFNRQYDLTKNFFLPGTNVAAAGEPRTVGVRVTYTY
;
A
#
# COMPACT_ATOMS: atom_id res chain seq x y z
N MET A 1 61.70 -0.08 18.14
CA MET A 1 63.11 -0.45 18.43
C MET A 1 63.68 -1.03 17.14
N ARG A 2 64.75 -0.43 16.56
CA ARG A 2 66.17 -0.89 16.59
C ARG A 2 66.37 -2.24 15.85
N VAL A 3 67.30 -2.45 14.91
CA VAL A 3 68.63 -1.86 14.56
C VAL A 3 68.86 -1.94 13.01
N VAL A 4 69.82 -1.34 12.26
CA VAL A 4 70.43 0.01 12.03
C VAL A 4 71.12 -0.06 10.63
N GLY A 5 71.28 1.05 9.89
CA GLY A 5 72.17 1.19 8.72
C GLY A 5 71.61 2.17 7.66
N ASP A 6 72.01 3.45 7.55
CA ASP A 6 73.33 4.07 7.22
C ASP A 6 73.76 3.87 5.74
N ALA A 7 74.35 4.85 5.01
CA ALA A 7 74.60 6.29 5.24
C ALA A 7 75.12 6.93 3.92
N ALA A 8 75.25 8.25 3.69
CA ALA A 8 74.61 9.50 4.16
C ALA A 8 75.26 10.71 3.43
N ARG A 9 74.56 11.86 3.23
CA ARG A 9 75.06 13.24 2.89
C ARG A 9 73.87 14.15 2.47
N GLY A 10 73.73 15.42 2.85
CA GLY A 10 74.37 16.17 3.95
C GLY A 10 74.29 17.71 3.81
N ARG A 11 74.02 18.43 4.93
CA ARG A 11 74.18 19.89 5.16
C ARG A 11 73.27 20.86 4.35
N ALA A 12 73.04 22.11 4.77
CA ALA A 12 72.96 22.73 6.12
C ALA A 12 72.43 24.18 6.01
N GLY A 13 71.90 24.71 7.12
CA GLY A 13 71.82 26.17 7.38
C GLY A 13 70.61 26.92 6.80
N GLY A 14 70.24 28.01 7.47
CA GLY A 14 69.24 28.97 7.02
C GLY A 14 69.33 30.25 7.86
N GLN A 15 68.70 31.35 7.42
CA GLN A 15 68.56 32.56 8.24
C GLN A 15 67.36 33.45 7.80
N ARG A 16 67.18 34.57 8.50
CA ARG A 16 65.98 35.43 8.48
C ARG A 16 66.04 36.51 7.39
N GLY A 17 64.91 36.94 6.84
CA GLY A 17 64.80 38.12 5.97
C GLY A 17 63.37 38.68 5.87
N ARG A 18 63.22 40.02 5.81
CA ARG A 18 61.92 40.73 5.83
C ARG A 18 61.66 41.51 4.52
N ARG A 19 60.37 41.57 4.14
CA ARG A 19 59.66 42.67 3.41
C ARG A 19 60.06 43.06 1.96
N ALA A 20 59.13 42.77 1.05
CA ALA A 20 58.45 43.73 0.15
C ALA A 20 59.21 44.56 -0.92
N GLY A 21 59.05 44.18 -2.20
CA GLY A 21 58.08 44.89 -3.07
C GLY A 21 58.53 45.59 -4.37
N ARG A 22 57.75 45.33 -5.45
CA ARG A 22 57.35 46.22 -6.59
C ARG A 22 58.17 46.27 -7.91
N ARG A 23 57.39 46.39 -9.01
CA ARG A 23 57.70 46.82 -10.43
C ARG A 23 58.37 45.76 -11.35
N VAL A 24 57.86 45.44 -12.57
CA VAL A 24 57.41 46.18 -13.81
C VAL A 24 58.58 46.37 -14.80
N GLY A 25 58.47 46.15 -16.13
CA GLY A 25 57.35 45.65 -16.98
C GLY A 25 57.56 45.97 -18.48
N GLY A 26 56.55 45.75 -19.34
CA GLY A 26 56.51 46.15 -20.78
C GLY A 26 56.09 45.03 -21.76
N GLY A 27 55.31 45.28 -22.83
CA GLY A 27 54.61 46.51 -23.23
C GLY A 27 53.72 46.39 -24.50
N GLU A 28 52.76 47.33 -24.63
CA GLU A 28 52.03 47.83 -25.84
C GLU A 28 51.11 46.87 -26.66
N SER A 29 49.95 47.29 -27.20
CA SER A 29 49.26 48.62 -27.39
C SER A 29 47.70 48.40 -27.49
N VAL A 30 46.72 49.27 -27.87
CA VAL A 30 46.65 50.58 -28.59
C VAL A 30 45.56 51.56 -28.03
N HIS A 31 44.31 51.58 -28.56
CA HIS A 31 43.22 52.58 -28.38
C HIS A 31 41.83 51.90 -28.22
N GLU A 32 40.69 52.54 -27.85
CA GLU A 32 40.27 53.96 -27.84
C GLU A 32 39.24 54.31 -26.71
N ASP A 33 38.95 55.60 -26.42
CA ASP A 33 38.21 56.17 -25.24
C ASP A 33 37.78 57.65 -25.56
N PRO A 34 36.90 58.44 -24.83
CA PRO A 34 36.00 58.23 -23.66
C PRO A 34 34.52 58.70 -23.83
N ARG A 35 33.67 58.54 -22.77
CA ARG A 35 32.79 59.57 -22.09
C ARG A 35 31.54 58.95 -21.38
N GLY A 36 31.16 59.24 -20.12
CA GLY A 36 31.87 59.85 -18.97
C GLY A 36 30.97 60.50 -17.86
N ARG A 37 31.50 60.60 -16.61
CA ARG A 37 31.13 61.51 -15.47
C ARG A 37 29.87 61.15 -14.60
N VAL A 38 29.74 61.45 -13.27
CA VAL A 38 30.62 62.09 -12.24
C VAL A 38 30.21 61.74 -10.75
N HIS A 39 31.07 62.11 -9.76
CA HIS A 39 31.06 62.04 -8.25
C HIS A 39 29.73 62.13 -7.43
N GLY A 40 29.64 61.85 -6.10
CA GLY A 40 30.56 61.28 -5.07
C GLY A 40 30.28 61.71 -3.58
N PHE A 41 30.73 60.92 -2.56
CA PHE A 41 30.67 61.14 -1.06
C PHE A 41 29.26 61.16 -0.37
N ARG A 42 29.02 61.01 0.97
CA ARG A 42 29.84 60.84 2.23
C ARG A 42 29.05 60.14 3.40
N ARG A 43 29.73 59.28 4.20
CA ARG A 43 29.63 58.93 5.67
C ARG A 43 28.30 58.85 6.52
N GLN A 44 28.22 57.72 7.27
CA GLN A 44 27.99 57.52 8.74
C GLN A 44 26.60 57.23 9.42
N GLN A 45 26.67 56.24 10.36
CA GLN A 45 25.90 56.01 11.61
C GLN A 45 24.51 55.29 11.60
N ALA A 46 24.12 54.81 12.80
CA ALA A 46 22.99 53.93 13.21
C ALA A 46 22.45 54.47 14.59
N PRO A 47 21.45 53.91 15.36
CA PRO A 47 20.99 52.50 15.46
C PRO A 47 19.47 52.29 15.82
N CYS A 48 19.15 51.20 16.56
CA CYS A 48 17.94 50.91 17.41
C CYS A 48 16.80 49.99 16.89
N GLN A 49 16.00 49.48 17.85
CA GLN A 49 15.07 48.33 17.79
C GLN A 49 13.64 48.69 18.26
N CYS A 50 12.63 47.84 18.02
CA CYS A 50 11.59 47.45 19.02
C CYS A 50 10.64 46.31 18.59
N ARG A 51 9.88 45.77 19.57
CA ARG A 51 8.77 44.77 19.48
C ARG A 51 7.63 45.20 20.43
N PRO A 52 6.35 44.95 20.13
CA PRO A 52 5.51 43.97 20.89
C PRO A 52 4.63 43.11 19.92
N VAL A 53 3.84 42.07 20.25
CA VAL A 53 3.25 41.44 21.49
C VAL A 53 1.81 41.88 21.86
N GLY A 54 0.90 40.92 22.07
CA GLY A 54 -0.56 41.07 22.36
C GLY A 54 -1.45 40.57 21.19
N LEU A 55 -2.33 39.55 21.23
CA LEU A 55 -3.00 38.69 22.24
C LEU A 55 -4.40 39.21 22.71
N CYS A 56 -5.40 38.30 22.72
CA CYS A 56 -6.85 38.46 23.01
C CYS A 56 -7.69 39.21 21.93
N GLY A 57 -8.99 38.93 21.72
CA GLY A 57 -9.84 37.81 22.22
C GLY A 57 -11.36 38.02 22.02
N HIS A 58 -12.13 36.93 21.88
CA HIS A 58 -13.63 36.82 21.87
C HIS A 58 -14.41 37.48 20.68
N ARG A 59 -15.47 36.82 20.14
CA ARG A 59 -16.95 36.97 20.40
C ARG A 59 -17.40 38.44 20.51
N THR A 60 -18.50 38.92 19.90
CA THR A 60 -19.76 38.33 19.35
C THR A 60 -20.03 38.84 17.91
N ALA A 61 -20.77 38.19 16.99
CA ALA A 61 -22.14 37.63 16.99
C ALA A 61 -23.28 38.68 16.94
N CYS A 62 -24.33 38.35 16.15
CA CYS A 62 -25.55 39.14 15.83
C CYS A 62 -25.36 40.39 14.93
N GLY A 63 -26.30 40.60 14.00
CA GLY A 63 -26.25 41.75 13.07
C GLY A 63 -26.94 41.57 11.71
N ALA A 64 -27.99 40.75 11.60
CA ALA A 64 -28.79 40.66 10.37
C ALA A 64 -29.97 41.63 10.42
N LEU A 65 -30.14 42.47 9.38
CA LEU A 65 -31.42 42.76 8.72
C LEU A 65 -31.24 43.71 7.52
N ASP A 66 -32.21 43.67 6.62
CA ASP A 66 -32.30 44.45 5.38
C ASP A 66 -32.34 45.97 5.59
N PHE A 67 -31.97 46.74 4.55
CA PHE A 67 -33.03 47.36 3.75
C PHE A 67 -32.61 47.60 2.28
N GLN A 68 -33.61 47.71 1.41
CA GLN A 68 -33.44 47.90 -0.03
C GLN A 68 -33.33 49.38 -0.44
N ARG A 69 -32.83 49.61 -1.68
CA ARG A 69 -33.16 50.77 -2.56
C ARG A 69 -32.63 52.14 -2.08
N ASP A 70 -32.50 53.17 -2.92
CA ASP A 70 -32.65 53.35 -4.38
C ASP A 70 -31.49 54.28 -4.84
N ALA A 71 -30.69 54.01 -5.88
CA ALA A 71 -30.93 54.16 -7.33
C ALA A 71 -30.36 55.47 -7.95
N ALA A 72 -30.30 55.46 -9.29
CA ALA A 72 -30.18 56.60 -10.22
C ALA A 72 -28.80 57.28 -10.49
N ASN A 73 -28.40 57.13 -11.77
CA ASN A 73 -27.76 58.13 -12.65
C ASN A 73 -26.27 58.52 -12.47
N ALA A 74 -25.55 58.96 -13.52
CA ALA A 74 -25.63 58.71 -14.97
C ALA A 74 -24.43 59.40 -15.69
N ALA A 75 -24.09 58.97 -16.92
CA ALA A 75 -23.27 59.74 -17.89
C ALA A 75 -21.79 60.03 -17.47
N ARG A 76 -20.83 60.51 -18.28
CA ARG A 76 -20.54 60.68 -19.74
C ARG A 76 -19.03 61.01 -19.85
N ARG A 77 -18.23 60.75 -20.90
CA ARG A 77 -18.30 59.93 -22.14
C ARG A 77 -16.92 60.02 -22.87
N ALA A 78 -16.54 59.02 -23.68
CA ALA A 78 -15.55 59.15 -24.81
C ALA A 78 -14.04 59.28 -24.43
N ARG A 79 -13.01 59.09 -25.28
CA ARG A 79 -12.85 58.54 -26.67
C ARG A 79 -11.36 58.31 -27.04
N ARG A 80 -11.09 57.65 -28.19
CA ARG A 80 -9.79 57.40 -28.89
C ARG A 80 -8.92 56.29 -28.22
N GLY A 81 -8.20 55.41 -28.92
CA GLY A 81 -8.01 55.13 -30.38
C GLY A 81 -6.52 54.90 -30.72
N GLY A 82 -6.08 54.07 -31.69
CA GLY A 82 -6.75 53.16 -32.64
C GLY A 82 -5.79 52.74 -33.80
N ALA A 83 -6.20 51.79 -34.68
CA ALA A 83 -5.47 51.31 -35.88
C ALA A 83 -4.15 50.53 -35.63
N ALA A 84 -3.58 49.68 -36.50
CA ALA A 84 -3.91 49.06 -37.81
C ALA A 84 -3.25 47.65 -37.88
N GLY A 85 -3.46 46.74 -38.84
CA GLY A 85 -4.27 46.75 -40.08
C GLY A 85 -4.26 45.37 -40.78
N ASN A 86 -4.94 45.22 -41.93
CA ASN A 86 -5.17 43.95 -42.64
C ASN A 86 -5.42 44.15 -44.16
N PRO A 87 -4.88 43.29 -45.05
CA PRO A 87 -5.54 42.91 -46.31
C PRO A 87 -5.43 41.39 -46.64
N ALA A 88 -6.24 40.74 -47.48
CA ALA A 88 -7.50 41.03 -48.19
C ALA A 88 -7.95 39.70 -48.91
N LYS A 89 -9.18 39.46 -49.41
CA LYS A 89 -10.44 40.26 -49.49
C LYS A 89 -11.63 39.35 -49.03
N ARG A 90 -12.76 39.01 -49.70
CA ARG A 90 -13.43 39.35 -50.97
C ARG A 90 -14.98 39.21 -50.81
N LEU A 91 -15.71 39.70 -51.80
CA LEU A 91 -17.17 39.73 -52.06
C LEU A 91 -17.91 38.37 -51.88
N GLU A 92 -19.22 38.25 -51.58
CA GLU A 92 -20.34 39.15 -51.09
C GLU A 92 -21.53 38.22 -50.62
N ARG A 93 -22.85 38.52 -50.44
CA ARG A 93 -23.79 39.62 -50.76
C ARG A 93 -25.00 39.67 -49.75
N ARG A 94 -25.52 40.89 -49.49
CA ARG A 94 -26.84 41.39 -48.97
C ARG A 94 -27.98 40.48 -48.42
N CYS A 95 -28.61 41.02 -47.35
CA CYS A 95 -30.06 40.99 -46.95
C CYS A 95 -30.72 39.67 -46.44
N ALA A 96 -31.81 39.70 -45.64
CA ALA A 96 -32.32 40.68 -44.65
C ALA A 96 -33.45 40.06 -43.78
N CYS A 97 -33.57 40.54 -42.53
CA CYS A 97 -34.68 40.49 -41.54
C CYS A 97 -35.89 39.55 -41.73
N GLY A 98 -36.26 38.84 -40.64
CA GLY A 98 -37.62 38.28 -40.45
C GLY A 98 -37.67 37.24 -39.34
N GLY A 99 -38.43 37.50 -38.26
CA GLY A 99 -38.74 36.51 -37.24
C GLY A 99 -40.15 36.73 -36.70
N ILE A 100 -40.70 35.77 -35.94
CA ILE A 100 -41.75 35.92 -34.90
C ILE A 100 -42.03 34.55 -34.24
N ARG A 101 -42.50 34.55 -32.98
CA ARG A 101 -42.96 33.39 -32.17
C ARG A 101 -44.49 33.53 -31.87
N PRO A 102 -45.11 32.85 -30.88
CA PRO A 102 -45.64 31.47 -30.97
C PRO A 102 -47.13 31.34 -30.54
N VAL A 103 -47.78 30.22 -30.88
CA VAL A 103 -49.05 29.73 -30.26
C VAL A 103 -48.97 28.18 -30.25
N LEU A 104 -49.21 27.35 -29.21
CA LEU A 104 -50.20 27.19 -28.12
C LEU A 104 -51.42 26.29 -28.46
N SER A 105 -51.96 25.60 -27.43
CA SER A 105 -53.01 24.53 -27.44
C SER A 105 -52.72 23.26 -28.27
N ALA A 106 -52.68 22.01 -27.78
CA ALA A 106 -53.46 21.25 -26.77
C ALA A 106 -54.78 20.63 -27.32
N PRO A 107 -55.37 19.56 -26.73
CA PRO A 107 -55.21 18.21 -27.30
C PRO A 107 -56.52 17.42 -27.56
N GLY A 108 -56.42 16.35 -28.36
CA GLY A 108 -57.51 15.40 -28.63
C GLY A 108 -57.20 13.95 -28.19
N ARG A 109 -58.22 13.24 -27.68
CA ARG A 109 -58.18 11.80 -27.31
C ARG A 109 -59.06 10.98 -28.28
N TYR A 110 -59.03 9.64 -28.09
CA TYR A 110 -59.76 8.60 -28.83
C TYR A 110 -59.21 8.32 -30.25
N GLY A 111 -59.15 7.07 -30.72
CA GLY A 111 -59.40 5.81 -30.02
C GLY A 111 -59.34 4.58 -30.94
N ALA A 112 -59.37 3.39 -30.32
CA ALA A 112 -59.59 2.07 -30.93
C ALA A 112 -58.56 1.48 -31.93
N ARG A 113 -58.13 0.24 -31.63
CA ARG A 113 -57.70 -0.82 -32.57
C ARG A 113 -58.97 -1.38 -33.31
N PRO A 114 -58.92 -2.29 -34.33
CA PRO A 114 -57.85 -3.27 -34.58
C PRO A 114 -57.58 -3.79 -36.02
N SER A 115 -56.51 -4.61 -36.10
CA SER A 115 -56.39 -5.88 -36.86
C SER A 115 -56.23 -5.94 -38.40
N ALA A 116 -55.56 -7.04 -38.79
CA ALA A 116 -55.60 -7.78 -40.04
C ALA A 116 -54.57 -7.45 -41.16
N HIS A 117 -53.72 -8.46 -41.39
CA HIS A 117 -52.79 -8.70 -42.48
C HIS A 117 -53.37 -8.55 -43.90
N TRP A 118 -52.50 -8.41 -44.92
CA TRP A 118 -52.45 -9.35 -46.05
C TRP A 118 -51.04 -9.38 -46.68
N HIS A 119 -50.85 -10.19 -47.73
CA HIS A 119 -49.55 -10.78 -48.11
C HIS A 119 -49.01 -10.36 -49.50
N ALA A 120 -47.69 -10.59 -49.68
CA ALA A 120 -47.01 -11.00 -50.94
C ALA A 120 -46.68 -9.97 -52.07
N SER A 121 -45.37 -9.74 -52.23
CA SER A 121 -44.55 -10.04 -53.44
C SER A 121 -44.88 -9.47 -54.83
N CYS A 122 -43.88 -8.82 -55.48
CA CYS A 122 -43.27 -9.37 -56.72
C CYS A 122 -42.07 -8.58 -57.32
N LYS A 123 -41.30 -9.31 -58.15
CA LYS A 123 -40.40 -8.90 -59.28
C LYS A 123 -39.07 -8.15 -59.01
N ALA A 124 -37.97 -8.82 -59.36
CA ALA A 124 -36.73 -8.22 -59.91
C ALA A 124 -36.79 -8.21 -61.46
N PRO A 125 -35.82 -7.60 -62.20
CA PRO A 125 -34.66 -8.38 -62.68
C PRO A 125 -33.31 -7.61 -62.96
N LEU A 126 -32.18 -8.36 -63.02
CA LEU A 126 -31.01 -8.33 -63.98
C LEU A 126 -30.35 -6.96 -64.40
N THR A 127 -29.03 -6.78 -64.72
CA THR A 127 -27.84 -7.67 -64.79
C THR A 127 -26.47 -6.93 -64.71
N HIS A 128 -25.42 -7.72 -64.46
CA HIS A 128 -23.96 -7.45 -64.40
C HIS A 128 -23.23 -6.62 -65.48
N CYS A 129 -21.99 -6.18 -65.14
CA CYS A 129 -20.78 -6.43 -65.95
C CYS A 129 -19.52 -6.67 -65.05
N ARG A 130 -18.34 -7.01 -65.61
CA ARG A 130 -17.15 -7.57 -64.91
C ARG A 130 -15.79 -6.91 -65.26
N ALA A 131 -14.78 -7.05 -64.38
CA ALA A 131 -13.34 -7.11 -64.72
C ALA A 131 -12.51 -7.89 -63.66
N ALA A 132 -11.42 -8.57 -64.07
CA ALA A 132 -10.44 -9.35 -63.27
C ALA A 132 -9.27 -9.84 -64.18
N PRO A 133 -8.38 -10.78 -63.76
CA PRO A 133 -7.29 -10.76 -62.76
C PRO A 133 -5.88 -10.76 -63.44
N PRO A 134 -4.74 -11.04 -62.76
CA PRO A 134 -4.23 -12.43 -62.55
C PRO A 134 -3.59 -12.65 -61.14
N SER A 135 -3.35 -13.83 -60.55
CA SER A 135 -3.37 -15.28 -60.88
C SER A 135 -2.04 -15.95 -61.28
N ILE A 136 -1.60 -16.95 -60.50
CA ILE A 136 -0.82 -18.15 -60.91
C ILE A 136 -1.04 -19.28 -59.87
N ARG A 137 -0.77 -20.55 -60.23
CA ARG A 137 -1.10 -21.78 -59.45
C ARG A 137 0.08 -22.75 -59.39
N CYS A 138 0.09 -23.70 -58.43
CA CYS A 138 -0.02 -25.14 -58.71
C CYS A 138 0.05 -26.04 -57.44
N ALA A 139 -0.31 -27.32 -57.60
CA ALA A 139 -0.22 -28.43 -56.62
C ALA A 139 0.44 -29.65 -57.34
N PRO A 140 0.72 -30.86 -56.75
CA PRO A 140 -0.29 -31.70 -56.05
C PRO A 140 0.16 -32.77 -55.00
N ARG A 141 -0.85 -33.30 -54.27
CA ARG A 141 -1.06 -34.73 -53.83
C ARG A 141 -0.22 -35.45 -52.73
N ARG A 142 -1.02 -36.07 -51.83
CA ARG A 142 -0.96 -37.44 -51.23
C ARG A 142 -0.42 -37.67 -49.79
N THR A 143 -1.35 -38.06 -48.89
CA THR A 143 -1.27 -39.05 -47.77
C THR A 143 -0.16 -38.89 -46.70
N THR A 144 -0.46 -38.96 -45.39
CA THR A 144 -1.07 -40.13 -44.69
C THR A 144 -1.86 -39.73 -43.42
N ARG A 145 -2.64 -40.67 -42.84
CA ARG A 145 -3.49 -40.48 -41.64
C ARG A 145 -2.68 -40.27 -40.34
N ILE A 146 -3.23 -39.47 -39.43
CA ILE A 146 -3.23 -39.74 -37.97
C ILE A 146 -4.69 -39.65 -37.48
N THR A 147 -5.07 -40.50 -36.53
CA THR A 147 -6.46 -40.71 -36.10
C THR A 147 -6.90 -39.69 -35.04
N THR A 148 -8.06 -39.06 -35.24
CA THR A 148 -8.75 -38.29 -34.18
C THR A 148 -9.95 -39.08 -33.67
N LEU A 149 -9.91 -39.54 -32.42
CA LEU A 149 -11.05 -40.19 -31.77
C LEU A 149 -11.95 -39.12 -31.12
N ARG A 150 -13.21 -39.05 -31.57
CA ARG A 150 -14.28 -38.43 -30.77
C ARG A 150 -14.70 -39.41 -29.69
N PHE A 151 -14.87 -38.92 -28.46
CA PHE A 151 -15.82 -39.46 -27.50
C PHE A 151 -16.78 -38.34 -27.08
N GLY A 152 -18.05 -38.69 -26.84
CA GLY A 152 -19.16 -37.73 -26.75
C GLY A 152 -19.64 -37.43 -25.33
N ASP A 153 -20.62 -36.54 -25.25
CA ASP A 153 -21.24 -36.06 -24.02
C ASP A 153 -21.68 -37.17 -23.05
N ARG A 154 -21.13 -37.14 -21.84
CA ARG A 154 -21.84 -37.56 -20.63
C ARG A 154 -21.52 -36.61 -19.48
N ARG A 155 -22.56 -36.04 -18.87
CA ARG A 155 -22.45 -35.28 -17.62
C ARG A 155 -21.96 -36.22 -16.51
N MET A 156 -20.83 -35.93 -15.89
CA MET A 156 -20.46 -36.54 -14.60
C MET A 156 -20.88 -35.62 -13.47
N LYS A 157 -21.64 -36.16 -12.50
CA LYS A 157 -21.71 -35.59 -11.15
C LYS A 157 -20.49 -36.08 -10.39
N TYR A 158 -19.68 -35.19 -9.84
CA TYR A 158 -18.66 -35.57 -8.87
C TYR A 158 -19.25 -35.47 -7.46
N THR A 159 -19.60 -36.62 -6.90
CA THR A 159 -19.83 -36.77 -5.46
C THR A 159 -18.46 -36.80 -4.78
N MET A 160 -18.11 -35.77 -4.01
CA MET A 160 -16.90 -35.83 -3.18
C MET A 160 -17.07 -36.88 -2.09
N LEU A 161 -16.06 -37.75 -1.93
CA LEU A 161 -16.05 -38.80 -0.93
C LEU A 161 -15.49 -38.23 0.38
N SER A 162 -16.33 -38.12 1.40
CA SER A 162 -15.92 -37.60 2.72
C SER A 162 -15.02 -38.59 3.46
N ALA A 163 -13.73 -38.26 3.60
CA ALA A 163 -12.79 -39.01 4.42
C ALA A 163 -13.07 -38.78 5.91
N SER A 164 -13.84 -39.67 6.52
CA SER A 164 -14.18 -39.62 7.94
C SER A 164 -13.09 -40.28 8.80
N LEU A 165 -12.44 -39.49 9.65
CA LEU A 165 -11.68 -39.98 10.80
C LEU A 165 -12.32 -39.41 12.06
N GLY A 166 -13.01 -40.27 12.81
CA GLY A 166 -13.68 -39.90 14.05
C GLY A 166 -12.86 -40.24 15.29
N ALA A 167 -12.92 -39.38 16.30
CA ALA A 167 -12.44 -39.66 17.65
C ALA A 167 -13.47 -39.12 18.66
N SER A 168 -14.17 -40.02 19.37
CA SER A 168 -15.29 -39.66 20.24
C SER A 168 -15.25 -40.39 21.58
N ALA A 169 -14.84 -39.69 22.64
CA ALA A 169 -15.24 -39.92 24.04
C ALA A 169 -14.93 -38.64 24.84
N LEU A 170 -15.84 -37.92 25.51
CA LEU A 170 -16.85 -38.24 26.55
C LEU A 170 -16.33 -38.26 28.00
N LEU A 171 -16.44 -37.10 28.68
CA LEU A 171 -17.12 -36.84 29.97
C LEU A 171 -16.80 -35.36 30.34
N ALA A 172 -17.70 -34.38 30.50
CA ALA A 172 -19.06 -34.26 31.06
C ALA A 172 -19.10 -34.00 32.59
N ALA A 173 -19.28 -32.73 32.98
CA ALA A 173 -20.09 -32.29 34.14
C ALA A 173 -20.27 -30.75 34.15
N ALA A 174 -21.49 -30.29 34.43
CA ALA A 174 -21.78 -28.93 34.90
C ALA A 174 -22.56 -29.05 36.23
N PRO A 175 -22.74 -27.95 36.98
CA PRO A 175 -24.11 -27.47 37.11
C PRO A 175 -24.26 -25.94 37.06
N ALA A 176 -25.48 -25.48 36.77
CA ALA A 176 -25.90 -24.09 36.90
C ALA A 176 -26.54 -23.81 38.27
N LEU A 177 -26.62 -22.53 38.67
CA LEU A 177 -27.44 -22.08 39.80
C LEU A 177 -28.02 -20.67 39.55
N HIS A 178 -29.01 -20.29 40.36
CA HIS A 178 -29.97 -19.22 40.06
C HIS A 178 -29.50 -17.79 40.40
N ALA A 179 -30.21 -16.81 39.82
CA ALA A 179 -30.03 -15.38 40.05
C ALA A 179 -30.80 -14.86 41.28
N GLN A 180 -30.31 -13.77 41.87
CA GLN A 180 -31.11 -12.85 42.70
C GLN A 180 -30.56 -11.41 42.61
N GLN A 181 -31.28 -10.42 43.17
CA GLN A 181 -31.28 -9.03 42.72
C GLN A 181 -30.54 -8.06 43.67
N GLN A 182 -29.80 -7.08 43.09
CA GLN A 182 -29.70 -5.62 43.42
C GLN A 182 -29.60 -5.10 44.89
N PRO A 183 -29.31 -3.78 45.16
CA PRO A 183 -28.83 -2.69 44.29
C PRO A 183 -27.62 -1.85 44.85
N ALA A 184 -27.05 -0.98 43.99
CA ALA A 184 -26.38 0.31 44.31
C ALA A 184 -25.10 0.31 45.21
N ALA A 185 -24.19 1.31 45.20
CA ALA A 185 -24.30 2.69 44.70
C ALA A 185 -22.96 3.32 44.23
N THR A 186 -23.08 4.33 43.36
CA THR A 186 -22.22 5.53 43.16
C THR A 186 -20.73 5.55 43.57
N ALA A 187 -19.85 5.83 42.60
CA ALA A 187 -18.68 6.70 42.78
C ALA A 187 -18.35 7.44 41.46
N ALA A 188 -17.91 8.70 41.56
CA ALA A 188 -17.52 9.57 40.43
C ALA A 188 -16.22 10.33 40.81
N PRO A 189 -15.51 10.99 39.87
CA PRO A 189 -14.05 10.96 39.84
C PRO A 189 -13.33 12.11 40.58
N ILE A 190 -12.06 11.89 40.90
CA ILE A 190 -11.08 12.93 41.27
C ILE A 190 -9.82 12.75 40.41
N ALA A 191 -9.26 13.86 39.94
CA ALA A 191 -8.08 13.88 39.08
C ALA A 191 -6.75 13.77 39.85
N ALA A 192 -5.71 13.24 39.22
CA ALA A 192 -4.35 13.18 39.78
C ALA A 192 -3.43 14.22 39.12
N SER A 193 -2.90 15.15 39.94
CA SER A 193 -1.87 16.12 39.56
C SER A 193 -0.49 15.70 40.03
N ALA A 194 0.56 16.02 39.27
CA ALA A 194 1.92 15.55 39.53
C ALA A 194 2.73 16.46 40.48
N ALA A 195 3.60 15.85 41.28
CA ALA A 195 4.75 16.48 41.95
C ALA A 195 5.85 15.41 42.19
N ALA A 196 7.10 15.82 42.38
CA ALA A 196 8.26 14.93 42.43
C ALA A 196 9.10 15.10 43.71
N ALA A 197 9.90 14.07 44.03
CA ALA A 197 10.98 14.12 45.03
C ALA A 197 12.16 13.24 44.57
N THR A 198 13.37 13.58 45.00
CA THR A 198 14.63 12.90 44.60
C THR A 198 15.45 12.50 45.87
N PRO A 199 16.76 12.14 45.86
CA PRO A 199 17.18 10.86 46.45
C PRO A 199 18.08 10.99 47.69
N ILE A 200 18.29 9.88 48.43
CA ILE A 200 19.27 9.80 49.53
C ILE A 200 20.09 8.50 49.45
N THR A 201 21.41 8.68 49.48
CA THR A 201 22.49 7.76 49.91
C THR A 201 23.60 8.65 50.54
N PRO A 202 24.66 8.14 51.20
CA PRO A 202 25.06 6.75 51.44
C PRO A 202 25.34 6.42 52.92
N GLY A 203 25.80 5.20 53.20
CA GLY A 203 26.40 4.80 54.47
C GLY A 203 27.11 3.44 54.35
N ALA A 204 28.33 3.31 54.87
CA ALA A 204 29.12 2.09 54.76
C ALA A 204 30.03 1.89 55.99
N SER A 205 30.19 0.63 56.41
CA SER A 205 31.35 0.14 57.16
C SER A 205 31.46 -1.37 57.01
N ALA A 206 32.59 -1.95 57.38
CA ALA A 206 32.91 -3.36 57.17
C ALA A 206 33.28 -4.08 58.47
N ALA A 207 33.10 -5.39 58.50
CA ALA A 207 33.70 -6.29 59.49
C ALA A 207 34.12 -7.59 58.78
N SER A 208 35.29 -8.14 59.15
CA SER A 208 35.91 -9.28 58.48
C SER A 208 36.31 -10.38 59.45
N THR A 209 35.81 -11.60 59.23
CA THR A 209 36.35 -12.83 59.84
C THR A 209 36.26 -13.98 58.84
N ASN A 210 37.34 -14.75 58.72
CA ASN A 210 37.42 -15.99 57.95
C ASN A 210 38.37 -16.92 58.71
N PRO A 211 38.02 -18.21 58.87
CA PRO A 211 39.02 -19.21 58.50
C PRO A 211 38.43 -20.44 57.76
N ALA A 212 38.89 -20.59 56.52
CA ALA A 212 39.45 -21.80 55.91
C ALA A 212 38.75 -23.19 56.00
N ALA A 213 38.74 -23.83 54.83
CA ALA A 213 38.92 -25.28 54.59
C ALA A 213 37.73 -26.26 54.71
N ALA A 214 37.06 -26.47 53.58
CA ALA A 214 36.77 -27.82 53.06
C ALA A 214 36.81 -27.78 51.51
N SER A 215 37.25 -28.87 50.86
CA SER A 215 37.51 -28.93 49.42
C SER A 215 36.53 -29.83 48.66
N GLY A 216 36.39 -29.61 47.34
CA GLY A 216 35.90 -30.65 46.42
C GLY A 216 34.56 -30.41 45.70
N ALA A 217 34.45 -29.37 44.87
CA ALA A 217 33.38 -29.28 43.87
C ALA A 217 33.88 -28.64 42.56
N THR A 218 33.73 -29.35 41.45
CA THR A 218 34.22 -28.93 40.13
C THR A 218 33.35 -27.81 39.56
N ARG A 219 33.83 -26.56 39.59
CA ARG A 219 33.15 -25.45 38.88
C ARG A 219 33.29 -25.65 37.37
N ALA A 220 32.22 -26.12 36.73
CA ALA A 220 32.04 -25.97 35.29
C ALA A 220 32.13 -24.48 34.94
N ASN A 221 33.00 -24.13 33.99
CA ASN A 221 33.32 -22.74 33.70
C ASN A 221 32.26 -22.12 32.75
N SER A 222 31.07 -21.83 33.28
CA SER A 222 29.96 -21.17 32.57
C SER A 222 30.20 -19.67 32.28
N GLY A 223 31.47 -19.28 32.11
CA GLY A 223 31.89 -17.95 31.68
C GLY A 223 31.87 -17.82 30.16
N ALA A 224 30.69 -17.98 29.54
CA ALA A 224 30.53 -17.67 28.12
C ALA A 224 30.91 -16.19 27.88
N PRO A 225 31.84 -15.88 26.96
CA PRO A 225 32.39 -14.54 26.84
C PRO A 225 31.29 -13.52 26.53
N VAL A 226 31.29 -12.42 27.29
CA VAL A 226 30.27 -11.38 27.23
C VAL A 226 30.37 -10.66 25.89
N ALA A 227 29.60 -11.13 24.90
CA ALA A 227 29.54 -10.51 23.58
C ALA A 227 29.28 -9.00 23.70
N GLU A 228 30.13 -8.21 23.06
CA GLU A 228 29.98 -6.76 22.99
C GLU A 228 28.62 -6.38 22.38
N ALA A 229 28.13 -5.18 22.72
CA ALA A 229 27.01 -4.61 21.98
C ALA A 229 27.48 -4.28 20.56
N GLN A 230 27.04 -5.09 19.59
CA GLN A 230 27.34 -4.93 18.18
C GLN A 230 26.05 -5.10 17.36
N LEU A 231 25.72 -4.07 16.56
CA LEU A 231 24.64 -4.14 15.59
C LEU A 231 24.96 -5.18 14.52
N LYS A 232 24.02 -6.10 14.29
CA LYS A 232 24.17 -7.14 13.26
C LYS A 232 24.08 -6.55 11.85
N ASP A 233 24.84 -7.11 10.92
CA ASP A 233 24.59 -6.93 9.50
C ASP A 233 23.25 -7.56 9.12
N VAL A 234 22.43 -6.84 8.36
CA VAL A 234 21.13 -7.32 7.88
C VAL A 234 21.29 -7.65 6.40
N ILE A 235 21.22 -8.94 6.06
CA ILE A 235 21.28 -9.40 4.66
C ILE A 235 19.90 -9.25 4.03
N VAL A 236 19.87 -8.62 2.85
CA VAL A 236 18.67 -8.39 2.04
C VAL A 236 18.83 -8.95 0.64
N THR A 237 17.69 -9.24 0.01
CA THR A 237 17.57 -9.67 -1.39
C THR A 237 17.09 -8.55 -2.33
N ALA A 238 16.95 -7.32 -1.81
CA ALA A 238 16.51 -6.09 -2.49
C ALA A 238 17.11 -5.75 -3.88
N GLN A 239 18.24 -6.35 -4.30
CA GLN A 239 18.76 -6.23 -5.68
C GLN A 239 18.73 -7.58 -6.45
N ARG A 240 17.78 -8.46 -6.12
CA ARG A 240 17.69 -9.86 -6.57
C ARG A 240 18.98 -10.68 -6.33
N ARG A 241 19.81 -10.23 -5.37
CA ARG A 241 21.09 -10.81 -4.92
C ARG A 241 21.23 -10.55 -3.41
N GLN A 242 21.85 -11.48 -2.67
CA GLN A 242 22.08 -11.31 -1.23
C GLN A 242 23.20 -10.31 -0.93
N GLN A 243 22.91 -9.22 -0.19
CA GLN A 243 23.85 -8.16 0.18
C GLN A 243 23.51 -7.57 1.55
N SER A 244 24.47 -6.97 2.27
CA SER A 244 24.13 -6.18 3.49
C SER A 244 23.34 -4.93 3.13
N ALA A 245 22.26 -4.64 3.86
CA ALA A 245 21.41 -3.47 3.68
C ALA A 245 22.15 -2.12 3.80
N GLN A 246 23.30 -2.10 4.50
CA GLN A 246 24.19 -0.93 4.60
C GLN A 246 24.97 -0.66 3.30
N ARG A 247 25.12 -1.65 2.42
CA ARG A 247 25.83 -1.57 1.13
C ARG A 247 24.89 -1.51 -0.08
N VAL A 248 23.66 -1.03 0.11
CA VAL A 248 22.66 -0.88 -0.96
C VAL A 248 22.18 0.58 -1.01
N GLY A 249 22.46 1.28 -2.10
CA GLY A 249 22.01 2.65 -2.39
C GLY A 249 20.53 2.72 -2.75
N THR A 250 19.68 2.61 -1.73
CA THR A 250 18.23 2.91 -1.75
C THR A 250 17.72 3.00 -0.30
N SER A 251 16.75 3.88 -0.02
CA SER A 251 15.98 3.81 1.24
C SER A 251 15.19 2.51 1.32
N MET A 252 15.27 1.84 2.48
CA MET A 252 14.55 0.60 2.77
C MET A 252 14.32 0.46 4.27
N SER A 253 13.35 -0.36 4.68
CA SER A 253 13.27 -0.93 6.02
C SER A 253 13.27 -2.45 5.94
N VAL A 254 13.80 -3.11 6.97
CA VAL A 254 13.80 -4.56 7.10
C VAL A 254 13.31 -4.92 8.49
N LEU A 255 12.27 -5.74 8.55
CA LEU A 255 11.71 -6.29 9.78
C LEU A 255 11.99 -7.78 9.78
N SER A 256 12.78 -8.31 10.72
CA SER A 256 12.92 -9.76 10.90
C SER A 256 11.65 -10.38 11.45
N GLY A 257 11.48 -11.71 11.37
CA GLY A 257 10.37 -12.43 12.01
C GLY A 257 10.25 -12.13 13.51
N ASN A 258 11.39 -11.94 14.19
CA ASN A 258 11.40 -11.46 15.57
C ASN A 258 10.86 -10.03 15.68
N ASP A 259 11.28 -9.10 14.81
CA ASP A 259 10.76 -7.71 14.82
C ASP A 259 9.23 -7.69 14.60
N LEU A 260 8.69 -8.50 13.68
CA LEU A 260 7.24 -8.62 13.44
C LEU A 260 6.49 -9.04 14.71
N LYS A 261 6.90 -10.16 15.33
CA LYS A 261 6.32 -10.66 16.59
C LYS A 261 6.48 -9.69 17.76
N THR A 262 7.57 -8.92 17.77
CA THR A 262 7.90 -7.97 18.84
C THR A 262 7.13 -6.66 18.72
N LEU A 263 6.93 -6.17 17.50
CA LEU A 263 6.11 -4.99 17.19
C LEU A 263 4.60 -5.31 17.14
N ASN A 264 4.23 -6.59 17.09
CA ASN A 264 2.88 -7.12 16.85
C ASN A 264 2.33 -6.70 15.47
N VAL A 265 3.12 -6.98 14.43
CA VAL A 265 2.67 -6.95 13.03
C VAL A 265 2.14 -8.33 12.68
N GLU A 266 0.82 -8.49 12.66
CA GLU A 266 0.14 -9.75 12.36
C GLU A 266 -0.48 -9.73 10.96
N THR A 267 -1.14 -8.62 10.63
CA THR A 267 -1.72 -8.39 9.31
C THR A 267 -0.79 -7.55 8.43
N VAL A 268 -1.03 -7.63 7.12
CA VAL A 268 -0.30 -6.81 6.13
C VAL A 268 -0.54 -5.31 6.37
N ASN A 269 -1.67 -4.96 7.01
CA ASN A 269 -2.04 -3.58 7.32
C ASN A 269 -1.17 -2.99 8.45
N ASP A 270 -0.65 -3.81 9.36
CA ASP A 270 0.13 -3.35 10.51
C ASP A 270 1.53 -2.84 10.14
N LEU A 271 2.01 -3.15 8.93
CA LEU A 271 3.29 -2.66 8.39
C LEU A 271 3.40 -1.11 8.39
N GLN A 272 2.27 -0.40 8.37
CA GLN A 272 2.22 1.06 8.49
C GLN A 272 2.66 1.59 9.87
N HIS A 273 2.52 0.78 10.92
CA HIS A 273 2.92 1.14 12.29
C HIS A 273 4.37 0.75 12.60
N ALA A 274 4.99 -0.08 11.75
CA ALA A 274 6.35 -0.58 11.91
C ALA A 274 7.41 0.14 11.05
N THR A 275 7.02 0.95 10.06
CA THR A 275 7.96 1.52 9.08
C THR A 275 7.65 2.97 8.66
N ALA A 276 8.69 3.78 8.45
CA ALA A 276 8.54 5.16 7.99
C ALA A 276 7.93 5.24 6.58
N SER A 277 7.06 6.23 6.36
CA SER A 277 6.42 6.56 5.07
C SER A 277 5.62 5.42 4.42
N VAL A 278 5.14 4.42 5.19
CA VAL A 278 4.24 3.38 4.71
C VAL A 278 2.85 3.60 5.30
N GLU A 279 1.83 3.51 4.46
CA GLU A 279 0.42 3.54 4.83
C GLU A 279 -0.23 2.32 4.15
N VAL A 280 -1.10 1.61 4.86
CA VAL A 280 -1.88 0.49 4.30
C VAL A 280 -3.32 0.66 4.78
N GLU A 281 -4.17 1.14 3.90
CA GLU A 281 -5.57 1.47 4.22
C GLU A 281 -6.48 0.30 3.81
N PRO A 282 -7.38 -0.20 4.69
CA PRO A 282 -8.38 -1.18 4.29
C PRO A 282 -9.43 -0.52 3.39
N ALA A 283 -9.81 -1.17 2.30
CA ALA A 283 -10.87 -0.69 1.42
C ALA A 283 -12.23 -0.76 2.15
N PHE A 284 -12.68 0.37 2.70
CA PHE A 284 -13.96 0.50 3.42
C PHE A 284 -14.17 -0.54 4.54
N GLY A 285 -13.11 -0.91 5.27
CA GLY A 285 -13.17 -1.93 6.34
C GLY A 285 -13.17 -3.40 5.86
N GLY A 286 -13.32 -3.62 4.55
CA GLY A 286 -13.12 -4.91 3.88
C GLY A 286 -11.66 -5.34 3.81
N GLY A 287 -11.42 -6.57 3.33
CA GLY A 287 -10.11 -7.23 3.43
C GLY A 287 -9.03 -6.77 2.44
N GLN A 288 -9.32 -5.88 1.49
CA GLN A 288 -8.39 -5.48 0.43
C GLN A 288 -7.40 -4.39 0.89
N PRO A 289 -6.07 -4.65 0.92
CA PRO A 289 -5.08 -3.69 1.40
C PRO A 289 -4.66 -2.67 0.34
N GLN A 290 -4.92 -1.38 0.59
CA GLN A 290 -4.47 -0.28 -0.27
C GLN A 290 -3.12 0.27 0.21
N PHE A 291 -2.04 -0.23 -0.39
CA PHE A 291 -0.67 0.21 -0.09
C PHE A 291 -0.37 1.62 -0.64
N ARG A 292 0.26 2.46 0.19
CA ARG A 292 0.82 3.76 -0.20
C ARG A 292 2.19 3.95 0.44
N ILE A 293 3.24 4.04 -0.38
CA ILE A 293 4.63 4.29 0.09
C ILE A 293 5.06 5.70 -0.34
N ARG A 294 5.58 6.50 0.59
CA ARG A 294 5.99 7.90 0.36
C ARG A 294 4.90 8.78 -0.27
N GLY A 295 3.63 8.46 -0.01
CA GLY A 295 2.47 9.15 -0.59
C GLY A 295 2.09 8.68 -2.00
N VAL A 296 2.80 7.69 -2.55
CA VAL A 296 2.54 7.07 -3.85
C VAL A 296 1.69 5.82 -3.64
N GLY A 297 0.40 5.92 -3.95
CA GLY A 297 -0.65 4.94 -3.63
C GLY A 297 -1.77 4.98 -4.66
N PHE A 298 -2.69 4.03 -4.57
CA PHE A 298 -3.95 4.04 -5.31
C PHE A 298 -5.10 3.71 -4.36
N ASN A 299 -6.29 4.23 -4.65
CA ASN A 299 -7.51 3.93 -3.92
C ASN A 299 -8.51 3.33 -4.93
N ASP A 300 -8.70 2.02 -4.91
CA ASP A 300 -9.70 1.29 -5.71
C ASP A 300 -10.35 0.19 -4.87
N TYR A 301 -11.62 -0.12 -5.13
CA TYR A 301 -12.37 -1.17 -4.42
C TYR A 301 -12.59 -2.44 -5.26
N THR A 302 -12.45 -2.35 -6.58
CA THR A 302 -12.44 -3.54 -7.44
C THR A 302 -11.08 -4.24 -7.40
N SER A 303 -11.03 -5.50 -7.79
CA SER A 303 -9.80 -6.29 -7.92
C SER A 303 -9.12 -6.13 -9.29
N ASN A 304 -9.72 -5.44 -10.26
CA ASN A 304 -9.22 -5.38 -11.64
C ASN A 304 -8.00 -4.47 -11.88
N ASN A 305 -7.59 -3.65 -10.90
CA ASN A 305 -6.50 -2.70 -11.05
C ASN A 305 -5.33 -2.99 -10.09
N ALA A 306 -4.13 -3.08 -10.67
CA ALA A 306 -2.90 -3.33 -9.93
C ALA A 306 -2.44 -2.11 -9.09
N SER A 307 -1.54 -2.39 -8.15
CA SER A 307 -1.03 -1.44 -7.16
C SER A 307 -0.03 -0.40 -7.73
N THR A 308 0.33 0.60 -6.92
CA THR A 308 1.57 1.40 -7.11
C THR A 308 2.78 0.80 -6.38
N VAL A 309 2.54 -0.18 -5.51
CA VAL A 309 3.53 -0.88 -4.68
C VAL A 309 3.43 -2.36 -5.02
N GLY A 310 4.50 -2.93 -5.59
CA GLY A 310 4.53 -4.35 -5.93
C GLY A 310 4.74 -5.21 -4.69
N ILE A 311 4.08 -6.37 -4.63
CA ILE A 311 4.26 -7.34 -3.56
C ILE A 311 4.94 -8.59 -4.10
N ASN A 312 5.87 -9.12 -3.32
CA ASN A 312 6.56 -10.37 -3.60
C ASN A 312 6.59 -11.29 -2.38
N VAL A 313 6.45 -12.59 -2.59
CA VAL A 313 6.74 -13.62 -1.58
C VAL A 313 7.81 -14.54 -2.17
N ASP A 314 8.95 -14.71 -1.50
CA ASP A 314 10.06 -15.57 -1.93
C ASP A 314 10.46 -15.43 -3.42
N ASP A 315 10.77 -14.19 -3.83
CA ASP A 315 10.98 -13.72 -5.22
C ASP A 315 9.73 -13.71 -6.14
N VAL A 316 8.74 -14.59 -5.95
CA VAL A 316 7.49 -14.64 -6.74
C VAL A 316 6.76 -13.30 -6.66
N ALA A 317 6.20 -12.83 -7.78
CA ALA A 317 5.39 -11.62 -7.83
C ALA A 317 3.90 -11.95 -7.70
N TYR A 318 3.13 -11.03 -7.14
CA TYR A 318 1.67 -11.10 -7.06
C TYR A 318 1.06 -9.89 -7.77
N ALA A 319 0.14 -10.13 -8.69
CA ALA A 319 -0.48 -9.09 -9.51
C ALA A 319 -1.39 -8.14 -8.70
N LEU A 320 -2.14 -8.65 -7.73
CA LEU A 320 -3.22 -7.95 -7.02
C LEU A 320 -3.02 -7.96 -5.49
N PRO A 321 -3.18 -6.81 -4.79
CA PRO A 321 -2.96 -6.73 -3.34
C PRO A 321 -3.82 -7.67 -2.49
N ILE A 322 -5.02 -8.04 -2.96
CA ILE A 322 -5.93 -8.94 -2.26
C ILE A 322 -5.33 -10.34 -2.02
N GLN A 323 -4.44 -10.81 -2.91
CA GLN A 323 -3.76 -12.11 -2.78
C GLN A 323 -2.74 -12.17 -1.62
N THR A 324 -2.52 -11.05 -0.91
CA THR A 324 -1.53 -10.95 0.18
C THR A 324 -2.11 -11.29 1.57
N GLN A 325 -3.43 -11.48 1.66
CA GLN A 325 -4.09 -12.03 2.86
C GLN A 325 -3.48 -13.37 3.25
N GLY A 326 -3.34 -13.63 4.56
CA GLY A 326 -2.83 -14.90 5.10
C GLY A 326 -1.33 -15.18 4.89
N GLN A 327 -0.55 -14.30 4.24
CA GLN A 327 0.87 -14.59 3.96
C GLN A 327 1.81 -14.44 5.17
N LEU A 328 1.42 -13.68 6.20
CA LEU A 328 2.23 -13.27 7.38
C LEU A 328 2.32 -14.34 8.50
N PHE A 329 2.78 -15.54 8.15
CA PHE A 329 3.23 -16.55 9.12
C PHE A 329 4.54 -17.17 8.65
N ASP A 330 5.33 -17.70 9.58
CA ASP A 330 6.63 -18.32 9.34
C ASP A 330 7.60 -17.46 8.51
N ILE A 331 7.63 -16.17 8.81
CA ILE A 331 8.41 -15.16 8.08
C ILE A 331 9.81 -15.02 8.67
N ALA A 332 10.84 -15.13 7.82
CA ALA A 332 12.22 -14.80 8.17
C ALA A 332 12.41 -13.28 8.25
N ARG A 333 11.88 -12.54 7.28
CA ARG A 333 11.84 -11.06 7.26
C ARG A 333 10.87 -10.49 6.21
N VAL A 334 10.47 -9.24 6.41
CA VAL A 334 9.88 -8.36 5.39
C VAL A 334 10.91 -7.29 4.99
N GLU A 335 11.12 -7.09 3.69
CA GLU A 335 11.92 -6.00 3.11
C GLU A 335 10.98 -5.00 2.43
N VAL A 336 10.91 -3.77 2.95
CA VAL A 336 10.18 -2.66 2.31
C VAL A 336 11.18 -1.76 1.59
N LEU A 337 11.12 -1.73 0.26
CA LEU A 337 11.96 -0.87 -0.58
C LEU A 337 11.16 0.38 -0.95
N ARG A 338 11.72 1.58 -0.72
CA ARG A 338 11.01 2.84 -0.97
C ARG A 338 11.43 3.49 -2.30
N GLY A 339 10.46 4.09 -2.98
CA GLY A 339 10.63 4.69 -4.31
C GLY A 339 10.75 3.66 -5.43
N PRO A 340 10.77 4.10 -6.70
CA PRO A 340 10.68 3.22 -7.87
C PRO A 340 11.67 2.03 -7.91
N GLN A 341 11.13 0.81 -7.93
CA GLN A 341 11.91 -0.44 -8.03
C GLN A 341 11.77 -1.17 -9.37
N GLY A 342 11.09 -0.54 -10.34
CA GLY A 342 10.67 -1.19 -11.60
C GLY A 342 11.77 -1.68 -12.54
N THR A 343 13.05 -1.49 -12.19
CA THR A 343 14.18 -2.12 -12.92
C THR A 343 14.30 -3.62 -12.64
N LEU A 344 14.03 -4.06 -11.40
CA LEU A 344 14.22 -5.44 -10.94
C LEU A 344 12.92 -6.14 -10.49
N TYR A 345 11.85 -5.36 -10.31
CA TYR A 345 10.55 -5.84 -9.87
C TYR A 345 9.43 -5.57 -10.89
N GLY A 346 9.69 -4.76 -11.93
CA GLY A 346 8.78 -4.51 -13.04
C GLY A 346 7.69 -3.48 -12.79
N ARG A 347 6.64 -3.54 -13.61
CA ARG A 347 5.44 -2.69 -13.53
C ARG A 347 4.86 -2.64 -12.12
N ASN A 348 4.09 -1.59 -11.83
CA ASN A 348 3.27 -1.47 -10.61
C ASN A 348 4.10 -1.29 -9.32
N THR A 349 5.31 -0.73 -9.47
CA THR A 349 6.28 -0.46 -8.39
C THR A 349 6.70 1.02 -8.32
N THR A 350 5.80 1.95 -8.70
CA THR A 350 6.07 3.40 -8.69
C THR A 350 6.36 3.95 -7.30
N GLY A 351 5.69 3.45 -6.26
CA GLY A 351 5.93 3.84 -4.87
C GLY A 351 7.01 3.05 -4.15
N GLY A 352 7.21 1.78 -4.53
CA GLY A 352 8.13 0.86 -3.87
C GLY A 352 7.79 -0.61 -4.11
N THR A 353 8.38 -1.49 -3.29
CA THR A 353 7.94 -2.89 -3.15
C THR A 353 7.95 -3.35 -1.70
N VAL A 354 7.15 -4.37 -1.39
CA VAL A 354 7.17 -5.12 -0.14
C VAL A 354 7.49 -6.59 -0.47
N ASN A 355 8.67 -7.05 -0.07
CA ASN A 355 9.06 -8.45 -0.21
C ASN A 355 8.85 -9.16 1.13
N PHE A 356 8.02 -10.18 1.16
CA PHE A 356 7.95 -11.17 2.24
C PHE A 356 8.95 -12.29 1.93
N ILE A 357 9.79 -12.67 2.90
CA ILE A 357 10.71 -13.80 2.77
C ILE A 357 10.48 -14.76 3.92
N THR A 358 10.13 -16.00 3.60
CA THR A 358 9.78 -17.05 4.57
C THR A 358 11.02 -17.66 5.21
N ASN A 359 10.83 -18.36 6.34
CA ASN A 359 11.84 -19.26 6.86
C ASN A 359 11.99 -20.46 5.91
N GLN A 360 13.23 -20.87 5.66
CA GLN A 360 13.58 -21.87 4.64
C GLN A 360 13.95 -23.21 5.31
N PRO A 361 13.94 -24.35 4.58
CA PRO A 361 14.21 -25.66 5.16
C PRO A 361 15.58 -25.80 5.84
N THR A 362 15.56 -26.06 7.14
CA THR A 362 16.75 -26.08 8.02
C THR A 362 17.64 -27.30 7.74
N ARG A 363 18.91 -27.22 8.16
CA ARG A 363 19.88 -28.33 8.02
C ARG A 363 19.77 -29.34 9.16
N ASP A 364 19.59 -28.80 10.35
CA ASP A 364 19.39 -29.53 11.58
C ASP A 364 17.87 -29.57 11.86
N PHE A 365 17.42 -30.50 12.71
CA PHE A 365 16.01 -30.55 13.09
C PHE A 365 15.66 -29.38 14.00
N GLU A 366 14.65 -28.60 13.61
CA GLU A 366 14.12 -27.48 14.39
C GLU A 366 12.58 -27.57 14.43
N ALA A 367 11.98 -27.36 15.61
CA ALA A 367 10.53 -27.29 15.75
C ALA A 367 10.11 -26.15 16.67
N GLY A 368 8.93 -25.58 16.46
CA GLY A 368 8.44 -24.49 17.29
C GLY A 368 6.92 -24.37 17.28
N ALA A 369 6.38 -23.81 18.36
CA ALA A 369 4.97 -23.49 18.51
C ALA A 369 4.81 -22.19 19.31
N SER A 370 3.80 -21.40 18.97
CA SER A 370 3.42 -20.17 19.64
C SER A 370 1.91 -20.17 19.83
N VAL A 371 1.45 -19.96 21.06
CA VAL A 371 0.02 -19.80 21.39
C VAL A 371 -0.17 -18.45 22.06
N GLU A 372 -1.09 -17.65 21.56
CA GLU A 372 -1.43 -16.33 22.07
C GLU A 372 -2.90 -16.26 22.43
N TYR A 373 -3.20 -15.83 23.66
CA TYR A 373 -4.56 -15.60 24.13
C TYR A 373 -4.71 -14.15 24.60
N GLY A 374 -5.72 -13.45 24.06
CA GLY A 374 -5.91 -12.02 24.22
C GLY A 374 -7.30 -11.61 24.69
N THR A 375 -7.47 -10.28 24.76
CA THR A 375 -8.78 -9.63 24.97
C THR A 375 -9.74 -10.04 23.85
N HIS A 376 -11.05 -9.97 24.11
CA HIS A 376 -12.09 -10.47 23.17
C HIS A 376 -12.00 -11.99 22.88
N ASN A 377 -11.29 -12.73 23.74
CA ASN A 377 -10.97 -14.15 23.61
C ASN A 377 -10.14 -14.51 22.37
N LEU A 378 -9.49 -13.54 21.71
CA LEU A 378 -8.64 -13.78 20.55
C LEU A 378 -7.63 -14.90 20.87
N LEU A 379 -7.66 -15.96 20.07
CA LEU A 379 -6.72 -17.05 20.11
C LEU A 379 -5.93 -17.05 18.80
N THR A 380 -4.61 -17.08 18.87
CA THR A 380 -3.74 -17.22 17.69
C THR A 380 -2.74 -18.33 17.97
N THR A 381 -2.61 -19.27 17.03
CA THR A 381 -1.69 -20.41 17.13
C THR A 381 -0.81 -20.46 15.88
N GLU A 382 0.51 -20.39 16.03
CA GLU A 382 1.48 -20.60 14.95
C GLU A 382 2.37 -21.79 15.30
N GLY A 383 2.74 -22.63 14.33
CA GLY A 383 3.67 -23.73 14.55
C GLY A 383 4.47 -24.11 13.31
N TYR A 384 5.66 -24.69 13.52
CA TYR A 384 6.51 -25.21 12.45
C TYR A 384 7.31 -26.45 12.86
N VAL A 385 7.72 -27.22 11.86
CA VAL A 385 8.73 -28.27 11.94
C VAL A 385 9.61 -28.23 10.68
N SER A 386 10.92 -28.39 10.84
CA SER A 386 11.89 -28.32 9.75
C SER A 386 13.11 -29.20 10.01
N GLY A 387 13.82 -29.58 8.95
CA GLY A 387 15.07 -30.33 9.05
C GLY A 387 15.36 -31.23 7.86
N PRO A 388 16.32 -32.15 7.99
CA PRO A 388 16.72 -33.06 6.92
C PRO A 388 15.72 -34.22 6.79
N LEU A 389 15.22 -34.43 5.58
CA LEU A 389 14.50 -35.64 5.16
C LEU A 389 15.48 -36.70 4.59
N SER A 390 16.64 -36.25 4.10
CA SER A 390 17.81 -37.06 3.76
C SER A 390 19.04 -36.15 3.62
N ASP A 391 20.23 -36.72 3.39
CA ASP A 391 21.51 -36.01 3.14
C ASP A 391 21.44 -34.91 2.05
N ARG A 392 20.42 -34.92 1.19
CA ARG A 392 20.23 -33.96 0.08
C ARG A 392 18.85 -33.31 0.03
N VAL A 393 17.94 -33.65 0.93
CA VAL A 393 16.56 -33.14 0.92
C VAL A 393 16.23 -32.60 2.30
N ARG A 394 15.84 -31.33 2.38
CA ARG A 394 15.43 -30.65 3.61
C ARG A 394 13.97 -30.22 3.48
N GLY A 395 13.19 -30.40 4.53
CA GLY A 395 11.77 -30.06 4.57
C GLY A 395 11.48 -28.92 5.55
N ARG A 396 10.38 -28.21 5.30
CA ARG A 396 9.71 -27.35 6.28
C ARG A 396 8.20 -27.49 6.12
N PHE A 397 7.50 -27.55 7.24
CA PHE A 397 6.05 -27.38 7.30
C PHE A 397 5.74 -26.37 8.40
N ALA A 398 4.88 -25.41 8.11
CA ALA A 398 4.42 -24.41 9.06
C ALA A 398 2.93 -24.10 8.87
N PHE A 399 2.27 -23.66 9.93
CA PHE A 399 0.85 -23.31 9.93
C PHE A 399 0.55 -22.16 10.89
N THR A 400 -0.60 -21.51 10.68
CA THR A 400 -1.19 -20.53 11.60
C THR A 400 -2.71 -20.69 11.67
N THR A 401 -3.32 -20.39 12.81
CA THR A 401 -4.77 -20.15 12.97
C THR A 401 -5.01 -18.87 13.78
N GLN A 402 -6.11 -18.17 13.49
CA GLN A 402 -6.62 -17.08 14.30
C GLN A 402 -8.14 -17.22 14.48
N ASP A 403 -8.58 -17.19 15.74
CA ASP A 403 -9.93 -17.53 16.18
C ASP A 403 -10.46 -16.47 17.18
N PHE A 404 -11.75 -16.11 17.08
CA PHE A 404 -12.43 -15.11 17.95
C PHE A 404 -11.84 -13.69 17.84
N GLY A 405 -12.04 -12.81 18.84
CA GLY A 405 -11.47 -11.46 18.85
C GLY A 405 -12.45 -10.29 18.64
N ALA A 406 -13.75 -10.55 18.45
CA ALA A 406 -14.71 -9.47 18.17
C ALA A 406 -14.78 -8.37 19.24
N TRP A 407 -14.49 -7.15 18.79
CA TRP A 407 -14.49 -5.93 19.60
C TRP A 407 -15.57 -4.92 19.21
N GLN A 408 -16.17 -5.04 18.03
CA GLN A 408 -17.29 -4.19 17.59
C GLN A 408 -18.64 -4.82 17.93
N ASN A 409 -19.67 -3.99 18.02
CA ASN A 409 -21.04 -4.38 18.34
C ASN A 409 -22.05 -3.62 17.47
N ASN A 410 -23.01 -4.34 16.90
CA ASN A 410 -24.14 -3.73 16.19
C ASN A 410 -24.93 -2.80 17.13
N ARG A 411 -25.14 -1.55 16.72
CA ARG A 411 -25.82 -0.51 17.50
C ARG A 411 -27.27 -0.81 17.83
N ALA A 412 -27.94 -1.67 17.05
CA ALA A 412 -29.36 -1.99 17.17
C ALA A 412 -29.63 -3.40 17.72
N THR A 413 -28.81 -4.40 17.34
CA THR A 413 -28.98 -5.81 17.77
C THR A 413 -28.03 -6.24 18.88
N ASN A 414 -26.96 -5.48 19.14
CA ASN A 414 -25.83 -5.83 20.01
C ASN A 414 -25.19 -7.21 19.67
N GLN A 415 -25.29 -7.65 18.41
CA GLN A 415 -24.47 -8.74 17.88
C GLN A 415 -23.01 -8.28 17.75
N THR A 416 -22.06 -9.16 18.04
CA THR A 416 -20.62 -8.86 17.94
C THR A 416 -20.09 -8.96 16.51
N LEU A 417 -19.09 -8.14 16.19
CA LEU A 417 -18.41 -8.08 14.89
C LEU A 417 -16.89 -7.94 15.09
N GLY A 418 -16.10 -8.44 14.14
CA GLY A 418 -14.64 -8.48 14.18
C GLY A 418 -14.04 -9.76 14.75
N ASN A 419 -14.72 -10.90 14.70
CA ASN A 419 -14.07 -12.19 14.99
C ASN A 419 -13.16 -12.61 13.84
N HIS A 420 -12.01 -13.18 14.16
CA HIS A 420 -11.20 -13.97 13.26
C HIS A 420 -11.75 -15.41 13.17
N ASP A 421 -11.73 -15.95 11.96
CA ASP A 421 -11.88 -17.39 11.65
C ASP A 421 -10.98 -17.66 10.44
N SER A 422 -9.70 -17.95 10.68
CA SER A 422 -8.73 -18.12 9.59
C SER A 422 -7.69 -19.17 9.91
N ALA A 423 -7.24 -19.90 8.88
CA ALA A 423 -6.13 -20.83 8.99
C ALA A 423 -5.36 -20.90 7.68
N ALA A 424 -4.03 -20.99 7.77
CA ALA A 424 -3.15 -21.15 6.62
C ALA A 424 -1.98 -22.10 6.93
N ALA A 425 -1.47 -22.76 5.89
CA ALA A 425 -0.32 -23.66 5.98
C ALA A 425 0.62 -23.49 4.78
N ARG A 426 1.91 -23.77 5.02
CA ARG A 426 2.99 -23.71 4.03
C ARG A 426 3.89 -24.93 4.18
N ALA A 427 4.18 -25.60 3.07
CA ALA A 427 5.14 -26.69 2.96
C ALA A 427 6.25 -26.28 1.98
N GLN A 428 7.50 -26.59 2.32
CA GLN A 428 8.66 -26.33 1.47
C GLN A 428 9.60 -27.53 1.45
N LEU A 429 10.22 -27.76 0.29
CA LEU A 429 11.22 -28.80 0.08
C LEU A 429 12.42 -28.24 -0.69
N ASP A 430 13.58 -28.28 -0.05
CA ASP A 430 14.89 -27.96 -0.62
C ASP A 430 15.57 -29.25 -1.06
N TRP A 431 15.92 -29.38 -2.34
CA TRP A 431 16.64 -30.53 -2.89
C TRP A 431 17.98 -30.11 -3.50
N ASP A 432 19.07 -30.51 -2.84
CA ASP A 432 20.44 -30.45 -3.31
C ASP A 432 20.73 -31.58 -4.32
N VAL A 433 20.11 -31.47 -5.52
CA VAL A 433 20.19 -32.47 -6.61
C VAL A 433 21.65 -32.79 -6.96
N ALA A 434 22.47 -31.75 -7.13
CA ALA A 434 23.90 -31.81 -7.38
C ALA A 434 24.65 -30.74 -6.56
N ARG A 435 25.98 -30.67 -6.68
CA ARG A 435 26.80 -29.67 -5.97
C ARG A 435 26.56 -28.23 -6.46
N ASP A 436 26.13 -28.11 -7.71
CA ASP A 436 25.91 -26.87 -8.45
C ASP A 436 24.43 -26.64 -8.81
N PHE A 437 23.60 -27.69 -8.85
CA PHE A 437 22.18 -27.61 -9.18
C PHE A 437 21.28 -27.92 -7.97
N LYS A 438 20.35 -27.02 -7.70
CA LYS A 438 19.39 -27.06 -6.58
C LYS A 438 17.97 -26.85 -7.09
N LEU A 439 17.01 -27.50 -6.45
CA LEU A 439 15.58 -27.21 -6.56
C LEU A 439 15.05 -26.75 -5.20
N HIS A 440 14.15 -25.78 -5.19
CA HIS A 440 13.27 -25.44 -4.08
C HIS A 440 11.83 -25.56 -4.60
N PHE A 441 10.97 -26.24 -3.85
CA PHE A 441 9.55 -26.34 -4.14
C PHE A 441 8.76 -25.83 -2.94
N GLY A 442 7.90 -24.84 -3.17
CA GLY A 442 6.96 -24.33 -2.19
C GLY A 442 5.52 -24.67 -2.54
N ALA A 443 4.71 -24.91 -1.52
CA ALA A 443 3.26 -25.05 -1.61
C ALA A 443 2.62 -24.35 -0.41
N HIS A 444 1.55 -23.58 -0.63
CA HIS A 444 0.83 -22.89 0.42
C HIS A 444 -0.68 -22.85 0.15
N GLY A 445 -1.46 -22.61 1.20
CA GLY A 445 -2.89 -22.31 1.08
C GLY A 445 -3.56 -22.11 2.43
N GLY A 446 -4.76 -21.56 2.39
CA GLY A 446 -5.53 -21.24 3.59
C GLY A 446 -6.90 -20.67 3.27
N PHE A 447 -7.64 -20.32 4.33
CA PHE A 447 -8.91 -19.62 4.25
C PHE A 447 -8.97 -18.46 5.25
N ASP A 448 -9.81 -17.47 4.94
CA ASP A 448 -10.19 -16.38 5.83
C ASP A 448 -11.72 -16.21 5.78
N LYS A 449 -12.36 -16.48 6.92
CA LYS A 449 -13.81 -16.39 7.17
C LYS A 449 -14.14 -15.35 8.24
N SER A 450 -13.19 -14.49 8.57
CA SER A 450 -13.34 -13.48 9.61
C SER A 450 -14.51 -12.53 9.32
N ASP A 451 -15.14 -12.04 10.38
CA ASP A 451 -16.00 -10.85 10.28
C ASP A 451 -15.15 -9.68 9.72
N ASN A 452 -15.75 -8.80 8.91
CA ASN A 452 -15.08 -7.58 8.44
C ASN A 452 -15.10 -6.50 9.53
N THR A 453 -14.18 -5.54 9.45
CA THR A 453 -14.21 -4.36 10.33
C THR A 453 -15.37 -3.47 9.90
N GLY A 454 -16.40 -3.38 10.74
CA GLY A 454 -17.56 -2.52 10.51
C GLY A 454 -17.21 -1.04 10.57
N LEU A 455 -17.94 -0.24 9.82
CA LEU A 455 -17.81 1.22 9.85
C LEU A 455 -18.71 1.82 10.93
N TYR A 456 -18.37 3.02 11.41
CA TYR A 456 -19.20 3.78 12.35
C TYR A 456 -19.65 5.12 11.76
N LEU A 457 -20.79 5.65 12.21
CA LEU A 457 -21.29 6.95 11.75
C LEU A 457 -20.61 8.10 12.50
N PHE A 458 -19.72 8.85 11.84
CA PHE A 458 -19.08 10.04 12.42
C PHE A 458 -19.92 11.32 12.27
N SER A 459 -21.12 11.22 11.68
CA SER A 459 -22.15 12.29 11.67
C SER A 459 -23.54 11.66 11.75
N PRO A 460 -24.58 12.39 12.19
CA PRO A 460 -25.94 11.88 12.15
C PRO A 460 -26.38 11.53 10.73
N TYR A 461 -26.96 10.35 10.55
CA TYR A 461 -27.59 9.88 9.32
C TYR A 461 -29.11 10.09 9.39
N THR A 462 -29.77 10.31 8.26
CA THR A 462 -31.23 10.37 8.16
C THR A 462 -31.72 9.45 7.05
N SER A 463 -32.58 8.49 7.39
CA SER A 463 -33.07 7.50 6.44
C SER A 463 -33.94 8.14 5.37
N ALA A 464 -33.57 7.93 4.09
CA ALA A 464 -34.37 8.35 2.95
C ALA A 464 -35.74 7.64 2.90
N LYS A 465 -35.83 6.42 3.46
CA LYS A 465 -37.01 5.56 3.47
C LYS A 465 -37.99 5.85 4.61
N THR A 466 -37.48 6.15 5.81
CA THR A 466 -38.32 6.27 7.03
C THR A 466 -38.32 7.68 7.64
N GLY A 467 -37.37 8.54 7.27
CA GLY A 467 -37.14 9.82 7.96
C GLY A 467 -36.52 9.68 9.36
N GLU A 468 -36.18 8.46 9.79
CA GLU A 468 -35.54 8.20 11.07
C GLU A 468 -34.12 8.77 11.09
N VAL A 469 -33.78 9.50 12.16
CA VAL A 469 -32.44 10.05 12.39
C VAL A 469 -31.65 9.11 13.29
N ILE A 470 -30.59 8.51 12.75
CA ILE A 470 -29.61 7.77 13.53
C ILE A 470 -28.53 8.77 13.98
N PRO A 471 -28.28 8.95 15.29
CA PRO A 471 -27.23 9.85 15.76
C PRO A 471 -25.83 9.31 15.42
N ALA A 472 -24.85 10.22 15.34
CA ALA A 472 -23.45 9.85 15.25
C ALA A 472 -23.03 8.98 16.45
N ASP A 473 -22.17 8.00 16.22
CA ASP A 473 -21.66 7.14 17.29
C ASP A 473 -20.60 7.88 18.11
N ALA A 474 -20.84 7.98 19.42
CA ALA A 474 -19.87 8.49 20.39
C ALA A 474 -18.85 7.43 20.85
N ASP A 475 -18.97 6.20 20.34
CA ASP A 475 -18.18 5.02 20.71
C ASP A 475 -17.79 4.29 19.42
N HIS A 476 -16.48 4.30 19.12
CA HIS A 476 -15.90 3.70 17.91
C HIS A 476 -16.04 2.17 17.85
N THR A 477 -16.52 1.51 18.93
CA THR A 477 -16.89 0.08 18.90
C THR A 477 -18.30 -0.17 18.33
N LYS A 478 -19.07 0.87 18.00
CA LYS A 478 -20.41 0.73 17.41
C LYS A 478 -20.36 0.74 15.90
N THR A 479 -21.19 -0.10 15.30
CA THR A 479 -21.35 -0.27 13.85
C THR A 479 -22.82 -0.53 13.54
N GLY A 480 -23.19 -0.41 12.27
CA GLY A 480 -24.42 -0.99 11.73
C GLY A 480 -24.14 -2.16 10.79
N TRP A 481 -25.18 -2.91 10.45
CA TRP A 481 -25.37 -3.64 9.18
C TRP A 481 -26.82 -4.17 9.09
N GLY A 482 -27.26 -4.59 7.91
CA GLY A 482 -28.49 -5.37 7.76
C GLY A 482 -28.77 -5.85 6.33
N VAL A 483 -28.67 -7.15 6.07
CA VAL A 483 -28.91 -7.74 4.74
C VAL A 483 -30.40 -7.70 4.35
N SER A 484 -30.71 -7.05 3.23
CA SER A 484 -32.09 -7.03 2.72
C SER A 484 -32.56 -8.41 2.23
N PRO A 485 -33.86 -8.75 2.35
CA PRO A 485 -34.40 -9.96 1.76
C PRO A 485 -34.28 -10.02 0.22
N ALA A 486 -34.04 -8.89 -0.44
CA ALA A 486 -33.76 -8.86 -1.88
C ALA A 486 -32.29 -9.19 -2.17
N PHE A 487 -31.35 -8.62 -1.40
CA PHE A 487 -29.92 -8.88 -1.50
C PHE A 487 -29.59 -10.33 -1.21
N SER A 488 -30.17 -10.87 -0.13
CA SER A 488 -30.11 -12.29 0.25
C SER A 488 -30.44 -13.22 -0.92
N ARG A 489 -31.51 -12.94 -1.69
CA ARG A 489 -31.94 -13.77 -2.83
C ARG A 489 -31.01 -13.73 -4.04
N VAL A 490 -30.21 -12.66 -4.21
CA VAL A 490 -29.36 -12.49 -5.40
C VAL A 490 -27.87 -12.79 -5.14
N THR A 491 -27.44 -12.65 -3.88
CA THR A 491 -26.09 -12.99 -3.40
C THR A 491 -25.98 -14.42 -2.87
N GLY A 492 -27.07 -14.94 -2.28
CA GLY A 492 -27.06 -16.18 -1.49
C GLY A 492 -26.75 -15.98 0.00
N LEU A 493 -26.53 -14.74 0.46
CA LEU A 493 -26.37 -14.40 1.88
C LEU A 493 -27.66 -14.68 2.67
N SER A 494 -27.54 -14.99 3.97
CA SER A 494 -28.68 -15.02 4.89
C SER A 494 -29.08 -13.60 5.30
N THR A 495 -30.33 -13.35 5.67
CA THR A 495 -30.80 -12.03 6.13
C THR A 495 -30.28 -11.64 7.52
N ASP A 496 -29.66 -12.57 8.25
CA ASP A 496 -28.95 -12.38 9.52
C ASP A 496 -27.42 -12.49 9.39
N ALA A 497 -26.90 -12.56 8.15
CA ALA A 497 -25.46 -12.55 7.90
C ALA A 497 -24.80 -11.25 8.39
N LYS A 498 -23.54 -11.35 8.80
CA LYS A 498 -22.70 -10.20 9.18
C LYS A 498 -21.73 -9.84 8.06
N PRO A 499 -21.27 -8.58 7.96
CA PRO A 499 -20.11 -8.22 7.18
C PRO A 499 -18.93 -9.14 7.52
N GLY A 500 -18.34 -9.78 6.52
CA GLY A 500 -17.39 -10.87 6.71
C GLY A 500 -16.93 -11.49 5.40
N ARG A 501 -16.03 -12.46 5.52
CA ARG A 501 -15.33 -13.11 4.40
C ARG A 501 -15.65 -14.59 4.32
N ASP A 502 -15.36 -15.21 3.18
CA ASP A 502 -15.24 -16.66 2.98
C ASP A 502 -14.23 -16.91 1.85
N ASN A 503 -13.03 -16.34 2.04
CA ASN A 503 -11.94 -16.32 1.09
C ASN A 503 -11.13 -17.61 1.19
N VAL A 504 -10.70 -18.15 0.04
CA VAL A 504 -9.82 -19.33 -0.04
C VAL A 504 -8.66 -19.01 -0.98
N ASN A 505 -7.42 -19.22 -0.53
CA ASN A 505 -6.21 -18.97 -1.31
C ASN A 505 -5.28 -20.19 -1.32
N GLY A 506 -4.37 -20.20 -2.30
CA GLY A 506 -3.21 -21.10 -2.28
C GLY A 506 -2.39 -20.99 -3.56
N GLY A 507 -1.23 -21.62 -3.55
CA GLY A 507 -0.32 -21.61 -4.68
C GLY A 507 0.85 -22.56 -4.53
N VAL A 508 1.55 -22.78 -5.63
CA VAL A 508 2.75 -23.60 -5.71
C VAL A 508 3.84 -22.88 -6.50
N ASP A 509 5.09 -23.03 -6.08
CA ASP A 509 6.25 -22.50 -6.77
C ASP A 509 7.36 -23.55 -6.92
N LEU A 510 8.14 -23.40 -7.99
CA LEU A 510 9.32 -24.18 -8.28
C LEU A 510 10.45 -23.23 -8.67
N THR A 511 11.46 -23.16 -7.80
CA THR A 511 12.71 -22.45 -8.03
C THR A 511 13.82 -23.44 -8.38
N ALA A 512 14.36 -23.37 -9.59
CA ALA A 512 15.54 -24.12 -10.00
C ALA A 512 16.76 -23.20 -10.08
N THR A 513 17.86 -23.54 -9.40
CA THR A 513 19.08 -22.70 -9.33
C THR A 513 20.31 -23.50 -9.76
N TRP A 514 21.03 -23.01 -10.77
CA TRP A 514 22.21 -23.66 -11.34
C TRP A 514 23.46 -22.75 -11.30
N ASN A 515 24.52 -23.24 -10.66
CA ASN A 515 25.75 -22.52 -10.37
C ASN A 515 26.85 -22.82 -11.39
N LEU A 516 26.69 -22.30 -12.61
CA LEU A 516 27.63 -22.42 -13.74
C LEU A 516 28.92 -21.58 -13.51
N GLY A 517 29.69 -21.92 -12.48
CA GLY A 517 30.97 -21.28 -12.15
C GLY A 517 30.82 -19.79 -11.81
N PRO A 518 31.24 -18.85 -12.69
CA PRO A 518 31.06 -17.41 -12.50
C PRO A 518 29.61 -16.90 -12.68
N VAL A 519 28.69 -17.73 -13.19
CA VAL A 519 27.28 -17.34 -13.44
C VAL A 519 26.33 -18.22 -12.64
N GLU A 520 25.27 -17.61 -12.11
CA GLU A 520 24.11 -18.29 -11.55
C GLU A 520 22.93 -18.14 -12.52
N LEU A 521 22.26 -19.24 -12.85
CA LEU A 521 20.96 -19.22 -13.51
C LEU A 521 19.88 -19.59 -12.48
N LYS A 522 18.82 -18.79 -12.38
CA LYS A 522 17.64 -19.07 -11.57
C LYS A 522 16.41 -19.07 -12.48
N SER A 523 15.67 -20.18 -12.50
CA SER A 523 14.33 -20.27 -13.08
C SER A 523 13.33 -20.30 -11.94
N ILE A 524 12.30 -19.46 -12.01
CA ILE A 524 11.20 -19.41 -11.04
C ILE A 524 9.91 -19.60 -11.83
N THR A 525 9.12 -20.60 -11.44
CA THR A 525 7.79 -20.87 -11.98
C THR A 525 6.82 -20.89 -10.81
N ALA A 526 5.70 -20.16 -10.88
CA ALA A 526 4.68 -20.20 -9.83
C ALA A 526 3.26 -20.14 -10.40
N TYR A 527 2.32 -20.74 -9.68
CA TYR A 527 0.88 -20.61 -9.91
C TYR A 527 0.19 -20.26 -8.58
N ASN A 528 -0.59 -19.19 -8.58
CA ASN A 528 -1.37 -18.72 -7.43
C ASN A 528 -2.87 -18.69 -7.78
N TYR A 529 -3.70 -18.98 -6.79
CA TYR A 529 -5.15 -19.00 -6.85
C TYR A 529 -5.76 -18.25 -5.66
N LEU A 530 -6.85 -17.51 -5.92
CA LEU A 530 -7.70 -16.91 -4.90
C LEU A 530 -9.16 -17.01 -5.34
N HIS A 531 -10.04 -17.46 -4.45
CA HIS A 531 -11.47 -17.18 -4.49
C HIS A 531 -11.80 -16.22 -3.36
N ARG A 532 -12.17 -14.98 -3.69
CA ARG A 532 -12.69 -13.99 -2.75
C ARG A 532 -14.21 -14.11 -2.67
N ARG A 533 -14.78 -14.14 -1.47
CA ARG A 533 -16.20 -13.87 -1.21
C ARG A 533 -16.31 -12.99 0.03
N GLU A 534 -16.70 -11.72 -0.12
CA GLU A 534 -16.76 -10.77 0.98
C GLU A 534 -18.06 -9.98 0.96
N TYR A 535 -18.79 -9.98 2.09
CA TYR A 535 -19.87 -9.03 2.38
C TYR A 535 -19.29 -7.88 3.22
N SER A 536 -19.56 -6.65 2.81
CA SER A 536 -19.23 -5.43 3.54
C SER A 536 -20.48 -4.57 3.70
N ASP A 537 -20.63 -3.95 4.86
CA ASP A 537 -21.55 -2.83 5.06
C ASP A 537 -20.76 -1.53 4.89
N TRP A 538 -21.19 -0.65 3.97
CA TRP A 538 -20.52 0.61 3.66
C TRP A 538 -21.32 1.84 4.12
N ASP A 539 -22.39 1.65 4.91
CA ASP A 539 -23.27 2.73 5.38
C ASP A 539 -23.37 2.90 6.92
N ALA A 540 -22.92 1.91 7.69
CA ALA A 540 -22.93 1.84 9.16
C ALA A 540 -24.33 1.93 9.81
N THR A 541 -25.39 1.54 9.08
CA THR A 541 -26.79 1.62 9.54
C THR A 541 -27.47 0.25 9.65
N ARG A 542 -28.79 0.21 9.49
CA ARG A 542 -29.61 -1.02 9.40
C ARG A 542 -30.50 -1.00 8.16
N TYR A 543 -30.26 -0.02 7.29
CA TYR A 543 -30.94 0.20 6.03
C TYR A 543 -30.07 -0.34 4.92
N HIS A 544 -30.67 -0.49 3.74
CA HIS A 544 -30.01 -1.02 2.56
C HIS A 544 -29.56 0.17 1.69
N ASP A 545 -28.65 0.96 2.25
CA ASP A 545 -28.16 2.24 1.72
C ASP A 545 -26.82 2.07 0.97
N SER A 546 -25.98 1.12 1.41
CA SER A 546 -24.83 0.55 0.69
C SER A 546 -24.38 -0.80 1.31
N ASP A 547 -25.05 -1.90 0.95
CA ASP A 547 -24.57 -3.27 1.22
C ASP A 547 -23.77 -3.79 0.03
N GLU A 548 -22.51 -4.22 0.20
CA GLU A 548 -21.63 -4.65 -0.89
C GLU A 548 -21.21 -6.12 -0.78
N TYR A 549 -21.38 -6.93 -1.83
CA TYR A 549 -20.98 -8.34 -1.87
C TYR A 549 -20.16 -8.69 -3.12
N PHE A 550 -18.91 -9.10 -2.92
CA PHE A 550 -17.96 -9.54 -3.94
C PHE A 550 -17.89 -11.07 -4.01
N ASP A 551 -17.68 -11.65 -5.19
CA ASP A 551 -17.50 -13.10 -5.40
C ASP A 551 -16.61 -13.35 -6.64
N ASP A 552 -15.29 -13.31 -6.43
CA ASP A 552 -14.27 -13.11 -7.47
C ASP A 552 -13.23 -14.23 -7.48
N THR A 553 -12.82 -14.68 -8.67
CA THR A 553 -11.76 -15.70 -8.83
C THR A 553 -10.54 -15.12 -9.54
N VAL A 554 -9.37 -15.26 -8.94
CA VAL A 554 -8.05 -14.90 -9.51
C VAL A 554 -7.25 -16.16 -9.79
N ASN A 555 -6.65 -16.24 -10.98
CA ASN A 555 -5.62 -17.20 -11.34
C ASN A 555 -4.40 -16.44 -11.86
N GLU A 556 -3.21 -16.75 -11.37
CA GLU A 556 -1.97 -16.10 -11.80
C GLU A 556 -0.89 -17.16 -12.07
N VAL A 557 -0.29 -17.13 -13.26
CA VAL A 557 0.89 -17.92 -13.60
C VAL A 557 2.05 -16.97 -13.86
N THR A 558 3.18 -17.18 -13.18
CA THR A 558 4.42 -16.41 -13.42
C THR A 558 5.58 -17.31 -13.81
N GLN A 559 6.44 -16.80 -14.70
CA GLN A 559 7.69 -17.42 -15.10
C GLN A 559 8.80 -16.36 -15.16
N GLU A 560 9.85 -16.53 -14.37
CA GLU A 560 11.08 -15.72 -14.48
C GLU A 560 12.28 -16.62 -14.84
N LEU A 561 13.07 -16.20 -15.82
CA LEU A 561 14.40 -16.74 -16.09
C LEU A 561 15.43 -15.64 -15.85
N ARG A 562 16.26 -15.82 -14.82
CA ARG A 562 17.24 -14.85 -14.32
C ARG A 562 18.65 -15.41 -14.46
N ALA A 563 19.59 -14.58 -14.87
CA ALA A 563 21.02 -14.87 -14.84
C ALA A 563 21.77 -13.79 -14.05
N SER A 564 22.75 -14.16 -13.23
CA SER A 564 23.54 -13.19 -12.46
C SER A 564 25.01 -13.59 -12.27
N SER A 565 25.87 -12.60 -12.00
CA SER A 565 27.29 -12.81 -11.69
C SER A 565 27.50 -13.29 -10.26
N ARG A 566 28.28 -14.36 -10.08
CA ARG A 566 28.66 -14.93 -8.79
C ARG A 566 30.00 -14.38 -8.28
N GLY A 567 30.17 -14.35 -6.97
CA GLY A 567 31.35 -13.79 -6.30
C GLY A 567 31.35 -12.26 -6.21
N ASP A 568 32.47 -11.72 -5.71
CA ASP A 568 32.70 -10.27 -5.58
C ASP A 568 33.68 -9.77 -6.67
N THR A 569 33.16 -9.72 -7.90
CA THR A 569 33.87 -9.23 -9.08
C THR A 569 33.73 -7.72 -9.26
N ARG A 570 34.71 -7.07 -9.89
CA ARG A 570 34.68 -5.61 -10.16
C ARG A 570 33.44 -5.16 -10.95
N LEU A 571 32.90 -6.05 -11.79
CA LEU A 571 31.60 -5.92 -12.44
C LEU A 571 30.67 -6.98 -11.84
N ARG A 572 29.55 -6.56 -11.28
CA ARG A 572 28.46 -7.44 -10.80
C ARG A 572 27.21 -7.12 -11.62
N TRP A 573 26.46 -8.12 -12.07
CA TRP A 573 25.28 -7.94 -12.91
C TRP A 573 24.18 -8.96 -12.62
N VAL A 574 22.95 -8.59 -12.99
CA VAL A 574 21.77 -9.45 -13.08
C VAL A 574 21.02 -9.08 -14.37
N THR A 575 20.46 -10.06 -15.05
CA THR A 575 19.63 -9.91 -16.25
C THR A 575 18.53 -10.95 -16.25
N GLY A 576 17.40 -10.71 -16.91
CA GLY A 576 16.34 -11.70 -16.95
C GLY A 576 15.19 -11.40 -17.90
N LEU A 577 14.41 -12.45 -18.10
CA LEU A 577 13.13 -12.48 -18.81
C LEU A 577 12.03 -12.81 -17.80
N PHE A 578 10.91 -12.12 -17.88
CA PHE A 578 9.74 -12.32 -17.04
C PHE A 578 8.48 -12.42 -17.90
N TYR A 579 7.63 -13.40 -17.60
CA TYR A 579 6.29 -13.53 -18.16
C TYR A 579 5.28 -13.70 -17.01
N SER A 580 4.11 -13.07 -17.14
CA SER A 580 2.92 -13.43 -16.33
C SER A 580 1.67 -13.51 -17.20
N HIS A 581 0.75 -14.38 -16.77
CA HIS A 581 -0.62 -14.43 -17.24
C HIS A 581 -1.53 -14.36 -16.02
N ASP A 582 -2.31 -13.28 -15.93
CA ASP A 582 -3.17 -12.95 -14.79
C ASP A 582 -4.65 -12.95 -15.27
N ASP A 583 -5.48 -13.85 -14.75
CA ASP A 583 -6.87 -14.09 -15.17
C ASP A 583 -7.83 -13.84 -13.99
N LEU A 584 -8.81 -12.96 -14.18
CA LEU A 584 -9.78 -12.51 -13.17
C LEU A 584 -11.21 -12.70 -13.69
N ASP A 585 -12.08 -13.32 -12.89
CA ASP A 585 -13.55 -13.32 -13.06
C ASP A 585 -14.13 -12.64 -11.82
N GLU A 586 -14.59 -11.39 -11.94
CA GLU A 586 -15.06 -10.54 -10.83
C GLU A 586 -16.52 -10.17 -11.04
N LYS A 587 -17.30 -10.28 -9.96
CA LYS A 587 -18.69 -9.83 -9.93
C LYS A 587 -19.02 -9.36 -8.53
N PHE A 588 -19.72 -8.23 -8.45
CA PHE A 588 -20.17 -7.69 -7.19
C PHE A 588 -21.59 -7.15 -7.29
N TYR A 589 -22.27 -7.23 -6.17
CA TYR A 589 -23.61 -6.71 -5.96
C TYR A 589 -23.55 -5.56 -4.96
N SER A 590 -24.38 -4.55 -5.17
CA SER A 590 -24.54 -3.43 -4.24
C SER A 590 -26.02 -3.18 -3.95
N ASP A 591 -26.49 -3.33 -2.72
CA ASP A 591 -27.86 -2.96 -2.36
C ASP A 591 -27.97 -1.46 -2.09
N PHE A 592 -28.84 -0.79 -2.86
CA PHE A 592 -29.26 0.58 -2.62
C PHE A 592 -30.80 0.64 -2.50
N SER A 593 -31.48 -0.46 -2.17
CA SER A 593 -32.94 -0.60 -2.22
C SER A 593 -33.69 0.38 -1.34
N ASP A 594 -33.13 0.74 -0.18
CA ASP A 594 -33.78 1.67 0.75
C ASP A 594 -33.60 3.14 0.35
N ARG A 595 -32.65 3.41 -0.55
CA ARG A 595 -32.26 4.76 -0.95
C ARG A 595 -32.59 5.13 -2.39
N LEU A 596 -32.31 4.23 -3.31
CA LEU A 596 -32.45 4.38 -4.75
C LEU A 596 -33.45 3.39 -5.35
N GLY A 597 -33.89 2.38 -4.60
CA GLY A 597 -34.94 1.44 -5.00
C GLY A 597 -34.48 0.26 -5.86
N PHE A 598 -33.18 -0.03 -5.89
CA PHE A 598 -32.61 -1.16 -6.64
C PHE A 598 -31.33 -1.72 -6.01
N ILE A 599 -31.02 -2.98 -6.34
CA ILE A 599 -29.69 -3.58 -6.18
C ILE A 599 -28.95 -3.43 -7.51
N ALA A 600 -27.69 -3.00 -7.51
CA ALA A 600 -26.82 -3.08 -8.67
C ALA A 600 -26.14 -4.46 -8.74
N LEU A 601 -25.93 -4.96 -9.96
CA LEU A 601 -24.97 -6.04 -10.24
C LEU A 601 -23.99 -5.52 -11.28
N THR A 602 -22.70 -5.62 -10.97
CA THR A 602 -21.59 -5.42 -11.92
C THR A 602 -20.80 -6.71 -12.04
N ARG A 603 -20.43 -7.09 -13.27
CA ARG A 603 -19.65 -8.30 -13.56
C ARG A 603 -18.71 -8.07 -14.74
N TYR A 604 -17.58 -8.75 -14.77
CA TYR A 604 -16.66 -8.79 -15.92
C TYR A 604 -15.58 -9.87 -15.74
N ARG A 605 -14.89 -10.17 -16.84
CA ARG A 605 -13.62 -10.90 -16.83
C ARG A 605 -12.48 -10.01 -17.28
N GLN A 606 -11.30 -10.20 -16.73
CA GLN A 606 -10.10 -9.49 -17.15
C GLN A 606 -8.91 -10.44 -17.28
N SER A 607 -8.29 -10.47 -18.46
CA SER A 607 -7.06 -11.22 -18.70
C SER A 607 -5.89 -10.27 -18.96
N VAL A 608 -4.74 -10.53 -18.36
CA VAL A 608 -3.53 -9.70 -18.44
C VAL A 608 -2.33 -10.56 -18.86
N ASP A 609 -1.75 -10.28 -20.02
CA ASP A 609 -0.46 -10.84 -20.44
C ASP A 609 0.65 -9.80 -20.21
N THR A 610 1.72 -10.18 -19.51
CA THR A 610 2.90 -9.34 -19.29
C THR A 610 4.17 -10.01 -19.80
N LEU A 611 4.95 -9.30 -20.61
CA LEU A 611 6.32 -9.69 -20.99
C LEU A 611 7.30 -8.59 -20.60
N GLY A 612 8.35 -8.94 -19.86
CA GLY A 612 9.41 -8.03 -19.42
C GLY A 612 10.81 -8.56 -19.69
N VAL A 613 11.69 -7.70 -20.20
CA VAL A 613 13.13 -7.96 -20.33
C VAL A 613 13.90 -6.89 -19.55
N TYR A 614 14.87 -7.31 -18.73
CA TYR A 614 15.55 -6.41 -17.81
C TYR A 614 17.01 -6.76 -17.56
N GLY A 615 17.79 -5.76 -17.15
CA GLY A 615 19.13 -5.97 -16.63
C GLY A 615 19.64 -4.80 -15.79
N GLN A 616 20.49 -5.10 -14.81
CA GLN A 616 21.18 -4.13 -13.97
C GLN A 616 22.63 -4.57 -13.76
N ALA A 617 23.56 -3.62 -13.91
CA ALA A 617 24.98 -3.78 -13.65
C ALA A 617 25.44 -2.79 -12.57
N THR A 618 26.37 -3.25 -11.73
CA THR A 618 27.10 -2.47 -10.72
C THR A 618 28.60 -2.64 -10.97
N TYR A 619 29.32 -1.54 -11.16
CA TYR A 619 30.75 -1.54 -11.46
C TYR A 619 31.53 -0.76 -10.41
N ASP A 620 32.57 -1.38 -9.82
CA ASP A 620 33.53 -0.70 -8.95
C ASP A 620 34.45 0.20 -9.79
N ILE A 621 34.01 1.43 -10.05
CA ILE A 621 34.79 2.49 -10.71
C ILE A 621 36.11 2.67 -9.98
N THR A 622 36.08 2.70 -8.64
CA THR A 622 37.26 2.62 -7.76
C THR A 622 36.98 1.68 -6.58
N LYS A 623 37.98 1.42 -5.73
CA LYS A 623 37.82 0.67 -4.45
C LYS A 623 36.83 1.30 -3.44
N ARG A 624 36.28 2.49 -3.72
CA ARG A 624 35.29 3.20 -2.88
C ARG A 624 34.14 3.80 -3.67
N LEU A 625 34.09 3.66 -5.00
CA LEU A 625 33.07 4.29 -5.85
C LEU A 625 32.47 3.24 -6.77
N ARG A 626 31.17 3.03 -6.64
CA ARG A 626 30.37 2.14 -7.49
C ARG A 626 29.46 2.97 -8.38
N GLY A 627 29.37 2.59 -9.65
CA GLY A 627 28.32 3.04 -10.56
C GLY A 627 27.29 1.93 -10.76
N ILE A 628 26.00 2.27 -10.71
CA ILE A 628 24.88 1.37 -11.00
C ILE A 628 24.17 1.89 -12.25
N VAL A 629 23.90 1.00 -13.21
CA VAL A 629 23.03 1.27 -14.36
C VAL A 629 22.13 0.06 -14.58
N GLY A 630 20.83 0.27 -14.71
CA GLY A 630 19.88 -0.77 -15.08
C GLY A 630 18.66 -0.23 -15.84
N VAL A 631 18.04 -1.10 -16.61
CA VAL A 631 16.88 -0.82 -17.46
C VAL A 631 15.97 -2.03 -17.52
N ARG A 632 14.66 -1.80 -17.61
CA ARG A 632 13.64 -2.81 -17.90
C ARG A 632 12.68 -2.26 -18.94
N GLN A 633 12.42 -3.05 -19.98
CA GLN A 633 11.36 -2.80 -20.94
C GLN A 633 10.25 -3.82 -20.75
N GLU A 634 9.02 -3.34 -20.67
CA GLU A 634 7.83 -4.16 -20.49
C GLU A 634 6.78 -3.88 -21.57
N HIS A 635 6.03 -4.93 -21.88
CA HIS A 635 4.83 -4.94 -22.70
C HIS A 635 3.74 -5.65 -21.90
N GLU A 636 2.65 -4.95 -21.61
CA GLU A 636 1.44 -5.52 -21.02
C GLU A 636 0.28 -5.38 -22.01
N LYS A 637 -0.51 -6.44 -22.17
CA LYS A 637 -1.81 -6.40 -22.82
C LYS A 637 -2.87 -6.79 -21.79
N ARG A 638 -3.88 -5.93 -21.62
CA ARG A 638 -5.02 -6.15 -20.74
C ARG A 638 -6.29 -6.13 -21.56
N GLU A 639 -7.13 -7.15 -21.40
CA GLU A 639 -8.46 -7.22 -21.99
C GLU A 639 -9.52 -7.34 -20.89
N LEU A 640 -10.50 -6.44 -20.92
CA LEU A 640 -11.73 -6.56 -20.14
C LEU A 640 -12.80 -7.15 -21.07
N ARG A 641 -13.50 -8.20 -20.63
CA ARG A 641 -14.46 -8.95 -21.43
C ARG A 641 -15.75 -9.17 -20.65
N GLY A 642 -16.89 -9.16 -21.35
CA GLY A 642 -18.18 -9.47 -20.75
C GLY A 642 -18.65 -8.46 -19.70
N PHE A 643 -18.16 -7.22 -19.73
CA PHE A 643 -18.58 -6.21 -18.75
C PHE A 643 -20.08 -5.92 -18.89
N ALA A 644 -20.80 -6.05 -17.78
CA ALA A 644 -22.16 -5.58 -17.64
C ALA A 644 -22.38 -5.00 -16.24
N SER A 645 -23.04 -3.85 -16.17
CA SER A 645 -23.48 -3.22 -14.91
C SER A 645 -24.94 -2.79 -15.07
N GLY A 646 -25.79 -3.06 -14.07
CA GLY A 646 -27.23 -2.81 -14.20
C GLY A 646 -28.04 -3.08 -12.94
N MET A 647 -29.32 -2.74 -12.97
CA MET A 647 -30.22 -2.76 -11.83
C MET A 647 -31.04 -4.06 -11.80
N LEU A 648 -31.00 -4.76 -10.67
CA LEU A 648 -31.81 -5.93 -10.37
C LEU A 648 -33.18 -5.48 -9.83
N THR A 649 -34.14 -5.37 -10.73
CA THR A 649 -35.58 -5.28 -10.40
C THR A 649 -36.20 -6.68 -10.58
N PRO A 650 -37.53 -6.88 -10.59
CA PRO A 650 -38.14 -8.16 -11.01
C PRO A 650 -37.72 -8.65 -12.41
N SER A 651 -37.11 -7.77 -13.23
CA SER A 651 -36.20 -8.13 -14.31
C SER A 651 -34.85 -7.42 -14.11
N PHE A 652 -33.74 -8.00 -14.58
CA PHE A 652 -32.49 -7.24 -14.72
C PHE A 652 -32.68 -6.19 -15.82
N VAL A 653 -32.64 -4.92 -15.43
CA VAL A 653 -32.77 -3.77 -16.33
C VAL A 653 -31.47 -2.97 -16.20
N PRO A 654 -30.64 -2.90 -17.26
CA PRO A 654 -29.50 -1.99 -17.29
C PRO A 654 -29.90 -0.58 -16.88
N PHE A 655 -29.03 0.13 -16.17
CA PHE A 655 -29.23 1.53 -15.79
C PHE A 655 -29.71 2.37 -17.01
N ALA A 656 -30.56 3.37 -16.76
CA ALA A 656 -31.14 4.21 -17.80
C ALA A 656 -30.05 4.96 -18.62
N GLY A 657 -29.68 4.37 -19.76
CA GLY A 657 -28.56 4.80 -20.62
C GLY A 657 -27.76 3.62 -21.19
N PHE A 658 -27.55 2.56 -20.40
CA PHE A 658 -26.74 1.40 -20.78
C PHE A 658 -27.53 0.35 -21.58
N GLN A 659 -27.97 0.70 -22.79
CA GLN A 659 -28.66 -0.23 -23.71
C GLN A 659 -27.66 -1.17 -24.42
N GLY A 660 -26.91 -1.98 -23.65
CA GLY A 660 -25.94 -2.94 -24.18
C GLY A 660 -25.57 -4.01 -23.16
N GLY A 661 -25.24 -5.21 -23.65
CA GLY A 661 -24.58 -6.26 -22.87
C GLY A 661 -23.08 -6.32 -23.16
N ASP A 662 -22.36 -7.12 -22.36
CA ASP A 662 -21.00 -7.62 -22.58
C ASP A 662 -20.05 -6.66 -23.35
N ALA A 663 -19.75 -5.52 -22.72
CA ALA A 663 -18.81 -4.55 -23.26
C ALA A 663 -17.36 -5.06 -23.14
N ASN A 664 -16.72 -5.33 -24.28
CA ASN A 664 -15.32 -5.75 -24.34
C ASN A 664 -14.41 -4.53 -24.61
N GLN A 665 -13.30 -4.42 -23.88
CA GLN A 665 -12.27 -3.39 -24.04
C GLN A 665 -10.86 -4.00 -24.04
N SER A 666 -9.92 -3.35 -24.71
CA SER A 666 -8.51 -3.78 -24.74
C SER A 666 -7.58 -2.58 -24.57
N LEU A 667 -6.54 -2.75 -23.76
CA LEU A 667 -5.49 -1.77 -23.53
C LEU A 667 -4.12 -2.43 -23.70
N THR A 668 -3.21 -1.75 -24.40
CA THR A 668 -1.79 -2.15 -24.50
C THR A 668 -0.93 -1.09 -23.84
N SER A 669 -0.14 -1.50 -22.86
CA SER A 669 0.74 -0.67 -22.04
C SER A 669 2.19 -1.03 -22.33
N ASN A 670 3.00 -0.07 -22.77
CA ASN A 670 4.45 -0.26 -22.94
C ASN A 670 5.19 0.63 -21.93
N GLY A 671 6.03 0.03 -21.10
CA GLY A 671 6.70 0.69 -19.98
C GLY A 671 8.22 0.57 -20.05
N THR A 672 8.94 1.66 -19.76
CA THR A 672 10.41 1.66 -19.63
C THR A 672 10.81 2.17 -18.25
N SER A 673 11.19 1.25 -17.39
CA SER A 673 11.73 1.52 -16.06
C SER A 673 13.25 1.49 -16.09
N GLY A 674 13.92 2.14 -15.13
CA GLY A 674 15.39 2.15 -15.10
C GLY A 674 15.96 2.82 -13.86
N LYS A 675 17.24 2.57 -13.60
CA LYS A 675 17.99 3.14 -12.46
C LYS A 675 19.40 3.51 -12.89
N VAL A 676 19.83 4.73 -12.55
CA VAL A 676 21.23 5.16 -12.57
C VAL A 676 21.61 5.57 -11.16
N GLY A 677 22.76 5.12 -10.67
CA GLY A 677 23.19 5.37 -9.30
C GLY A 677 24.69 5.48 -9.12
N LEU A 678 25.09 6.22 -8.09
CA LEU A 678 26.44 6.26 -7.56
C LEU A 678 26.40 5.94 -6.07
N GLU A 679 27.30 5.08 -5.62
CA GLU A 679 27.53 4.77 -4.20
C GLU A 679 29.00 5.03 -3.87
N PHE A 680 29.27 5.78 -2.80
CA PHE A 680 30.62 6.19 -2.41
C PHE A 680 30.89 5.87 -0.94
N ASP A 681 31.86 4.98 -0.70
CA ASP A 681 32.31 4.60 0.64
C ASP A 681 33.24 5.69 1.19
N LEU A 682 32.67 6.60 1.98
CA LEU A 682 33.41 7.62 2.71
C LEU A 682 34.34 6.97 3.76
N ALA A 683 33.85 5.91 4.40
CA ALA A 683 34.58 5.04 5.32
C ALA A 683 34.10 3.57 5.16
N PRO A 684 34.81 2.55 5.70
CA PRO A 684 34.41 1.14 5.58
C PRO A 684 33.01 0.80 6.13
N ALA A 685 32.47 1.68 6.96
CA ALA A 685 31.18 1.59 7.63
C ALA A 685 30.28 2.81 7.32
N THR A 686 30.57 3.58 6.26
CA THR A 686 29.82 4.80 5.92
C THR A 686 29.80 5.02 4.41
N MET A 687 28.62 4.87 3.80
CA MET A 687 28.37 5.03 2.38
C MET A 687 27.45 6.23 2.13
N LEU A 688 27.85 7.13 1.23
CA LEU A 688 26.97 8.12 0.60
C LEU A 688 26.40 7.52 -0.69
N TYR A 689 25.17 7.85 -1.07
CA TYR A 689 24.62 7.43 -2.35
C TYR A 689 23.72 8.49 -2.99
N ALA A 690 23.63 8.45 -4.32
CA ALA A 690 22.68 9.24 -5.11
C ALA A 690 22.15 8.39 -6.26
N THR A 691 20.84 8.44 -6.51
CA THR A 691 20.18 7.65 -7.56
C THR A 691 19.09 8.43 -8.29
N VAL A 692 18.99 8.19 -9.60
CA VAL A 692 17.83 8.54 -10.40
C VAL A 692 17.14 7.25 -10.83
N SER A 693 15.91 7.04 -10.39
CA SER A 693 15.13 5.82 -10.64
C SER A 693 13.79 6.18 -11.30
N ARG A 694 13.44 5.53 -12.41
CA ARG A 694 12.14 5.68 -13.07
C ARG A 694 11.31 4.41 -12.90
N GLY A 695 10.08 4.59 -12.40
CA GLY A 695 9.06 3.56 -12.30
C GLY A 695 7.87 3.83 -13.22
N TYR A 696 7.09 2.78 -13.44
CA TYR A 696 5.93 2.76 -14.32
C TYR A 696 4.84 1.87 -13.72
N LYS A 697 3.59 2.28 -13.84
CA LYS A 697 2.40 1.48 -13.53
C LYS A 697 1.51 1.51 -14.77
N SER A 698 0.98 0.37 -15.16
CA SER A 698 0.15 0.27 -16.37
C SER A 698 -1.18 1.00 -16.22
N GLY A 699 -1.82 1.27 -17.36
CA GLY A 699 -3.20 1.75 -17.37
C GLY A 699 -4.17 0.60 -17.09
N GLY A 700 -5.45 0.93 -16.96
CA GLY A 700 -6.49 -0.04 -16.62
C GLY A 700 -7.87 0.49 -17.00
N PHE A 701 -8.89 -0.09 -16.37
CA PHE A 701 -10.29 0.26 -16.61
C PHE A 701 -10.97 0.55 -15.27
N THR A 702 -11.80 1.58 -15.20
CA THR A 702 -12.68 1.77 -14.03
C THR A 702 -13.89 0.86 -14.20
N ALA A 703 -13.95 -0.22 -13.42
CA ALA A 703 -14.98 -1.24 -13.56
C ALA A 703 -16.06 -1.15 -12.45
N HIS A 704 -16.33 0.08 -12.00
CA HIS A 704 -17.30 0.42 -10.95
C HIS A 704 -18.76 0.29 -11.41
N ASN A 705 -19.70 0.32 -10.47
CA ASN A 705 -21.13 0.43 -10.78
C ASN A 705 -21.41 1.62 -11.70
N THR A 706 -21.95 1.37 -12.91
CA THR A 706 -22.09 2.41 -13.94
C THR A 706 -23.24 2.14 -14.90
N GLY A 707 -24.01 3.19 -15.19
CA GLY A 707 -24.97 3.21 -16.30
C GLY A 707 -24.43 3.75 -17.61
N ASN A 708 -23.10 3.87 -17.72
CA ASN A 708 -22.46 4.55 -18.83
C ASN A 708 -21.21 3.79 -19.30
N SER A 709 -21.22 3.34 -20.55
CA SER A 709 -20.10 2.62 -21.17
C SER A 709 -18.83 3.47 -21.30
N ASN A 710 -18.94 4.81 -21.25
CA ASN A 710 -17.78 5.71 -21.21
C ASN A 710 -16.94 5.56 -19.92
N ALA A 711 -17.49 4.96 -18.85
CA ALA A 711 -16.73 4.61 -17.65
C ALA A 711 -15.60 3.60 -17.93
N LEU A 712 -15.80 2.72 -18.92
CA LEU A 712 -14.86 1.69 -19.34
C LEU A 712 -13.76 2.22 -20.29
N ALA A 713 -13.73 3.53 -20.55
CA ALA A 713 -12.64 4.13 -21.30
C ALA A 713 -11.32 3.92 -20.54
N PRO A 714 -10.28 3.33 -21.17
CA PRO A 714 -9.05 3.02 -20.47
C PRO A 714 -8.34 4.28 -19.98
N PHE A 715 -8.02 4.33 -18.68
CA PHE A 715 -7.14 5.35 -18.14
C PHE A 715 -5.68 5.06 -18.51
N LYS A 716 -4.88 6.10 -18.70
CA LYS A 716 -3.50 5.93 -19.19
C LYS A 716 -2.60 5.30 -18.12
N PRO A 717 -1.52 4.63 -18.56
CA PRO A 717 -0.37 4.35 -17.69
C PRO A 717 0.23 5.63 -17.10
N GLU A 718 0.84 5.49 -15.93
CA GLU A 718 1.51 6.58 -15.23
C GLU A 718 3.02 6.31 -15.10
N SER A 719 3.82 7.35 -14.84
CA SER A 719 5.23 7.15 -14.49
C SER A 719 5.75 8.18 -13.50
N LEU A 720 6.72 7.74 -12.69
CA LEU A 720 7.35 8.53 -11.62
C LEU A 720 8.86 8.47 -11.81
N THR A 721 9.50 9.64 -11.94
CA THR A 721 10.96 9.78 -11.90
C THR A 721 11.38 10.29 -10.52
N ALA A 722 12.12 9.46 -9.80
CA ALA A 722 12.62 9.74 -8.47
C ALA A 722 14.10 10.14 -8.51
N TYR A 723 14.41 11.27 -7.89
CA TYR A 723 15.76 11.69 -7.52
C TYR A 723 15.92 11.46 -6.02
N GLU A 724 16.89 10.64 -5.60
CA GLU A 724 17.17 10.34 -4.19
C GLU A 724 18.66 10.54 -3.90
N VAL A 725 18.96 11.14 -2.74
CA VAL A 725 20.32 11.27 -2.19
C VAL A 725 20.29 10.92 -0.71
N GLY A 726 21.28 10.20 -0.21
CA GLY A 726 21.30 9.75 1.17
C GLY A 726 22.63 9.20 1.65
N PHE A 727 22.62 8.67 2.86
CA PHE A 727 23.73 7.94 3.44
C PHE A 727 23.26 6.77 4.30
N LYS A 728 24.18 5.82 4.51
CA LYS A 728 24.05 4.71 5.45
C LYS A 728 25.34 4.62 6.26
N ALA A 729 25.25 4.64 7.59
CA ALA A 729 26.39 4.78 8.47
C ALA A 729 26.27 3.96 9.76
N ASP A 730 27.15 2.98 9.94
CA ASP A 730 27.47 2.42 11.25
C ASP A 730 28.53 3.33 11.90
N LEU A 731 28.06 4.40 12.54
CA LEU A 731 28.88 5.43 13.19
C LEU A 731 29.73 4.86 14.32
N THR A 732 29.22 3.83 15.00
CA THR A 732 29.95 3.02 15.99
C THR A 732 29.49 1.56 15.88
N ARG A 733 30.10 0.62 16.61
CA ARG A 733 29.59 -0.75 16.75
C ARG A 733 28.14 -0.82 17.26
N THR A 734 27.68 0.21 17.98
CA THR A 734 26.37 0.28 18.62
C THR A 734 25.40 1.26 17.98
N LEU A 735 25.80 2.08 17.00
CA LEU A 735 24.99 3.16 16.45
C LEU A 735 24.98 3.12 14.91
N ARG A 736 23.81 2.76 14.35
CA ARG A 736 23.47 2.81 12.93
C ARG A 736 22.57 3.99 12.67
N TRP A 737 22.93 4.84 11.70
CA TRP A 737 22.13 5.95 11.23
C TRP A 737 22.03 5.94 9.71
N ASN A 738 20.81 5.95 9.19
CA ASN A 738 20.53 6.07 7.77
C ASN A 738 19.67 7.31 7.53
N ALA A 739 19.88 7.99 6.41
CA ALA A 739 18.98 9.06 5.98
C ALA A 739 18.92 9.19 4.46
N SER A 740 17.80 9.72 3.96
CA SER A 740 17.59 10.00 2.54
C SER A 740 16.69 11.23 2.35
N ALA A 741 17.04 12.09 1.39
CA ALA A 741 16.16 13.12 0.85
C ALA A 741 15.76 12.72 -0.57
N PHE A 742 14.49 12.93 -0.92
CA PHE A 742 13.95 12.54 -2.21
C PHE A 742 13.05 13.62 -2.83
N HIS A 743 13.06 13.67 -4.16
CA HIS A 743 12.25 14.54 -4.99
C HIS A 743 11.70 13.73 -6.17
N TYR A 744 10.38 13.66 -6.29
CA TYR A 744 9.65 12.84 -7.25
C TYR A 744 8.88 13.73 -8.23
N ASP A 745 9.12 13.54 -9.53
CA ASP A 745 8.30 14.08 -10.61
C ASP A 745 7.34 12.99 -11.12
N TYR A 746 6.04 13.21 -10.94
CA TYR A 746 4.98 12.34 -11.44
C TYR A 746 4.43 12.83 -12.78
N ARG A 747 4.05 11.90 -13.67
CA ARG A 747 3.34 12.18 -14.92
C ARG A 747 2.15 11.24 -15.10
N ASP A 748 1.04 11.83 -15.56
CA ASP A 748 -0.25 11.16 -15.81
C ASP A 748 -0.74 10.34 -14.58
N GLN A 749 -0.51 10.85 -13.36
CA GLN A 749 -0.82 10.16 -12.09
C GLN A 749 -2.29 9.73 -12.05
N GLN A 750 -2.55 8.45 -11.80
CA GLN A 750 -3.90 7.89 -11.71
C GLN A 750 -4.53 8.28 -10.38
N VAL A 751 -5.59 9.09 -10.41
CA VAL A 751 -6.35 9.48 -9.22
C VAL A 751 -7.83 9.18 -9.41
N LEU A 752 -8.46 8.58 -8.39
CA LEU A 752 -9.91 8.36 -8.40
C LEU A 752 -10.61 9.72 -8.29
N SER A 753 -11.53 9.99 -9.21
CA SER A 753 -12.28 11.24 -9.30
C SER A 753 -13.66 10.94 -9.90
N ALA A 754 -14.38 11.99 -10.29
CA ALA A 754 -15.61 11.86 -11.05
C ALA A 754 -15.51 12.66 -12.37
N THR A 755 -16.24 12.23 -13.40
CA THR A 755 -16.35 12.91 -14.69
C THR A 755 -17.83 12.99 -15.06
N PHE A 756 -18.31 14.18 -15.41
CA PHE A 756 -19.67 14.36 -15.92
C PHE A 756 -19.71 14.14 -17.43
N ASP A 757 -20.55 13.23 -17.91
CA ASP A 757 -20.80 13.02 -19.34
C ASP A 757 -22.00 13.86 -19.80
N PRO A 758 -21.79 14.87 -20.68
CA PRO A 758 -22.88 15.73 -21.15
C PRO A 758 -23.88 15.03 -22.07
N ASN A 759 -23.57 13.84 -22.60
CA ASN A 759 -24.47 13.12 -23.52
C ASN A 759 -25.56 12.35 -22.76
N SER A 760 -25.17 11.64 -21.70
CA SER A 760 -26.08 10.93 -20.78
C SER A 760 -26.61 11.81 -19.65
N GLN A 761 -26.00 12.98 -19.42
CA GLN A 761 -26.20 13.83 -18.24
C GLN A 761 -25.90 13.14 -16.90
N SER A 762 -25.06 12.09 -16.92
CA SER A 762 -24.68 11.31 -15.74
C SER A 762 -23.33 11.74 -15.16
N LEU A 763 -23.16 11.55 -13.85
CA LEU A 763 -21.84 11.55 -13.21
C LEU A 763 -21.25 10.14 -13.24
N ILE A 764 -19.97 10.02 -13.61
CA ILE A 764 -19.23 8.77 -13.70
C ILE A 764 -18.08 8.80 -12.70
N GLY A 765 -18.04 7.87 -11.74
CA GLY A 765 -16.83 7.61 -10.96
C GLY A 765 -15.76 6.99 -11.86
N THR A 766 -14.55 7.56 -11.92
CA THR A 766 -13.49 7.04 -12.78
C THR A 766 -12.09 7.53 -12.38
N PHE A 767 -11.07 6.73 -12.69
CA PHE A 767 -9.68 7.19 -12.63
C PHE A 767 -9.40 8.20 -13.74
N VAL A 768 -8.87 9.36 -13.33
CA VAL A 768 -8.38 10.39 -14.24
C VAL A 768 -6.87 10.54 -14.07
N ASN A 769 -6.16 10.84 -15.17
CA ASN A 769 -4.73 11.05 -15.15
C ASN A 769 -4.41 12.53 -14.86
N ALA A 770 -4.01 12.85 -13.62
CA ALA A 770 -3.51 14.17 -13.27
C ALA A 770 -2.16 14.43 -14.00
N PRO A 771 -2.04 15.44 -14.89
CA PRO A 771 -0.95 15.45 -15.87
C PRO A 771 0.46 15.55 -15.26
N LYS A 772 0.61 16.31 -14.17
CA LYS A 772 1.82 16.36 -13.36
C LYS A 772 1.52 16.58 -11.88
N SER A 773 2.26 15.90 -11.03
CA SER A 773 2.37 16.19 -9.60
C SER A 773 3.82 16.05 -9.14
N ARG A 774 4.10 16.54 -7.93
CA ARG A 774 5.42 16.49 -7.29
C ARG A 774 5.28 16.01 -5.87
N ILE A 775 6.20 15.16 -5.41
CA ILE A 775 6.38 14.82 -3.99
C ILE A 775 7.82 15.09 -3.61
N ASP A 776 8.03 15.72 -2.45
CA ASP A 776 9.34 15.94 -1.85
C ASP A 776 9.33 15.43 -0.42
N GLY A 777 10.44 14.88 0.05
CA GLY A 777 10.51 14.39 1.41
C GLY A 777 11.92 14.09 1.92
N PHE A 778 11.95 13.81 3.21
CA PHE A 778 13.13 13.37 3.95
C PHE A 778 12.75 12.24 4.90
N GLU A 779 13.61 11.23 4.97
CA GLU A 779 13.48 10.09 5.86
C GLU A 779 14.79 9.84 6.58
N THR A 780 14.69 9.34 7.81
CA THR A 780 15.82 8.82 8.56
C THR A 780 15.38 7.69 9.48
N ASP A 781 16.24 6.68 9.63
CA ASP A 781 16.12 5.64 10.63
C ASP A 781 17.41 5.52 11.43
N LEU A 782 17.26 5.16 12.70
CA LEU A 782 18.30 5.08 13.71
C LEU A 782 18.13 3.77 14.48
N LYS A 783 19.20 3.00 14.66
CA LYS A 783 19.25 1.91 15.66
C LYS A 783 20.46 2.13 16.57
N TRP A 784 20.22 2.18 17.87
CA TRP A 784 21.24 2.48 18.88
C TRP A 784 21.16 1.49 20.04
N GLN A 785 22.30 0.90 20.42
CA GLN A 785 22.47 0.06 21.61
C GLN A 785 23.45 0.74 22.59
N PRO A 786 23.05 1.83 23.29
CA PRO A 786 23.94 2.66 24.09
C PRO A 786 24.67 1.90 25.20
N VAL A 787 24.00 0.92 25.80
CA VAL A 787 24.54 0.02 26.83
C VAL A 787 24.03 -1.40 26.56
N ARG A 788 24.74 -2.42 27.07
CA ARG A 788 24.33 -3.82 26.93
C ARG A 788 22.89 -4.01 27.44
N GLY A 789 22.04 -4.55 26.57
CA GLY A 789 20.64 -4.84 26.87
C GLY A 789 19.66 -3.73 26.51
N LEU A 790 20.09 -2.46 26.40
CA LEU A 790 19.24 -1.36 25.95
C LEU A 790 19.32 -1.22 24.43
N GLU A 791 18.18 -1.25 23.76
CA GLU A 791 18.03 -1.05 22.33
C GLU A 791 16.99 0.06 22.07
N ILE A 792 17.35 0.99 21.20
CA ILE A 792 16.55 2.14 20.79
C ILE A 792 16.51 2.16 19.27
N SER A 793 15.35 1.86 18.68
CA SER A 793 15.09 2.09 17.25
C SER A 793 14.22 3.33 17.09
N GLN A 794 14.51 4.20 16.12
CA GLN A 794 13.72 5.40 15.82
C GLN A 794 13.59 5.57 14.30
N TYR A 795 12.48 6.12 13.84
CA TYR A 795 12.33 6.54 12.44
C TYR A 795 11.51 7.82 12.30
N VAL A 796 11.87 8.67 11.33
CA VAL A 796 11.12 9.86 10.92
C VAL A 796 10.97 9.82 9.40
N GLY A 797 9.77 10.08 8.89
CA GLY A 797 9.51 10.32 7.47
C GLY A 797 8.61 11.54 7.31
N TYR A 798 9.12 12.63 6.73
CA TYR A 798 8.36 13.83 6.38
C TYR A 798 8.23 13.92 4.86
N LYS A 799 7.01 14.14 4.37
CA LYS A 799 6.69 14.27 2.95
C LYS A 799 5.66 15.37 2.68
N SER A 800 5.78 16.00 1.52
CA SER A 800 4.83 17.02 1.03
C SER A 800 4.70 16.86 -0.48
N GLY A 801 3.48 16.95 -1.01
CA GLY A 801 3.25 16.89 -2.45
C GLY A 801 2.08 17.73 -2.92
N LYS A 802 2.06 18.05 -4.21
CA LYS A 802 1.04 18.87 -4.88
C LYS A 802 0.95 18.60 -6.38
N TYR A 803 -0.16 18.96 -7.00
CA TYR A 803 -0.25 19.06 -8.46
C TYR A 803 0.58 20.25 -8.98
N THR A 804 1.20 20.11 -10.16
CA THR A 804 2.18 21.07 -10.72
C THR A 804 1.89 21.47 -12.16
N SER A 805 0.69 21.17 -12.64
CA SER A 805 0.13 21.59 -13.93
C SER A 805 -1.37 21.82 -13.79
N PRO A 806 -2.01 22.59 -14.69
CA PRO A 806 -3.46 22.63 -14.81
C PRO A 806 -4.05 21.21 -14.81
N PHE A 807 -4.93 20.95 -13.86
CA PHE A 807 -5.63 19.68 -13.67
C PHE A 807 -7.09 20.01 -13.33
N VAL A 808 -7.85 20.28 -14.38
CA VAL A 808 -9.28 20.57 -14.30
C VAL A 808 -10.05 19.26 -14.26
N THR A 809 -10.73 18.98 -13.15
CA THR A 809 -11.64 17.84 -13.01
C THR A 809 -12.95 18.27 -12.33
N TYR A 810 -13.93 17.38 -12.27
CA TYR A 810 -15.22 17.63 -11.61
C TYR A 810 -15.01 17.82 -10.10
N ASN A 811 -15.64 18.84 -9.54
CA ASN A 811 -15.63 19.09 -8.10
C ASN A 811 -16.99 18.68 -7.52
N THR A 812 -17.06 17.50 -6.91
CA THR A 812 -18.26 16.91 -6.32
C THR A 812 -18.91 17.86 -5.29
N GLN A 813 -18.11 18.38 -4.35
CA GLN A 813 -18.56 19.25 -3.28
C GLN A 813 -19.09 20.60 -3.80
N ALA A 814 -18.35 21.26 -4.70
CA ALA A 814 -18.79 22.54 -5.26
C ALA A 814 -19.99 22.40 -6.20
N SER A 815 -20.11 21.26 -6.89
CA SER A 815 -21.27 20.98 -7.74
C SER A 815 -22.53 20.77 -6.91
N ALA A 816 -22.45 19.95 -5.85
CA ALA A 816 -23.54 19.76 -4.91
C ALA A 816 -23.95 21.06 -4.21
N ALA A 817 -22.99 21.89 -3.79
CA ALA A 817 -23.25 23.16 -3.11
C ALA A 817 -23.84 24.26 -4.01
N SER A 818 -23.71 24.16 -5.34
CA SER A 818 -24.22 25.14 -6.31
C SER A 818 -25.43 24.65 -7.13
N GLY A 819 -25.76 23.36 -7.05
CA GLY A 819 -26.83 22.74 -7.83
C GLY A 819 -26.51 22.55 -9.33
N HIS A 820 -25.28 22.85 -9.75
CA HIS A 820 -24.84 22.84 -11.14
C HIS A 820 -23.42 22.23 -11.25
N ASN A 821 -23.03 21.76 -12.44
CA ASN A 821 -21.72 21.12 -12.61
C ASN A 821 -20.57 22.14 -12.53
N VAL A 822 -19.75 22.01 -11.49
CA VAL A 822 -18.55 22.83 -11.24
C VAL A 822 -17.30 22.00 -11.51
N PHE A 823 -16.43 22.53 -12.37
CA PHE A 823 -15.08 22.02 -12.59
C PHE A 823 -14.07 22.92 -11.87
N THR A 824 -13.03 22.33 -11.29
CA THR A 824 -12.00 23.06 -10.53
C THR A 824 -10.62 22.67 -11.04
N ASP A 825 -9.74 23.66 -11.23
CA ASP A 825 -8.31 23.40 -11.44
C ASP A 825 -7.65 23.15 -10.08
N TYR A 826 -7.15 21.92 -9.88
CA TYR A 826 -6.44 21.51 -8.66
C TYR A 826 -4.92 21.78 -8.72
N ASN A 827 -4.44 22.53 -9.73
CA ASN A 827 -3.05 22.95 -9.82
C ASN A 827 -2.60 23.70 -8.55
N GLY A 828 -1.51 23.24 -7.93
CA GLY A 828 -1.01 23.76 -6.66
C GLY A 828 -1.71 23.20 -5.41
N SER A 829 -2.86 22.54 -5.52
CA SER A 829 -3.50 21.83 -4.40
C SER A 829 -2.62 20.69 -3.89
N ALA A 830 -2.66 20.45 -2.58
CA ALA A 830 -1.88 19.40 -1.94
C ALA A 830 -2.39 17.99 -2.31
N LEU A 831 -1.48 17.01 -2.32
CA LEU A 831 -1.83 15.60 -2.43
C LEU A 831 -2.35 15.06 -1.09
N SER A 832 -3.23 14.06 -1.16
CA SER A 832 -3.93 13.49 -0.01
C SER A 832 -3.14 12.36 0.66
N PHE A 833 -2.23 12.71 1.55
CA PHE A 833 -1.52 11.80 2.46
C PHE A 833 -1.04 12.52 3.73
N PRO A 834 -0.83 11.82 4.86
CA PRO A 834 -0.25 12.39 6.07
C PRO A 834 1.18 12.88 5.82
N ARG A 835 1.53 14.07 6.30
CA ARG A 835 2.84 14.67 5.98
C ARG A 835 3.96 14.12 6.85
N LEU A 836 3.72 13.99 8.16
CA LEU A 836 4.67 13.41 9.09
C LEU A 836 4.28 11.96 9.47
N SER A 837 5.28 11.10 9.46
CA SER A 837 5.29 9.82 10.16
C SER A 837 6.49 9.80 11.10
N TYR A 838 6.29 9.41 12.35
CA TYR A 838 7.35 9.24 13.34
C TYR A 838 7.05 7.98 14.16
N GLY A 839 8.08 7.28 14.60
CA GLY A 839 7.89 6.13 15.47
C GLY A 839 9.20 5.55 15.96
N GLY A 840 9.08 4.51 16.76
CA GLY A 840 10.23 3.87 17.36
C GLY A 840 9.90 2.81 18.38
N GLN A 841 10.95 2.31 18.99
CA GLN A 841 10.96 1.19 19.91
C GLN A 841 12.06 1.44 20.94
N VAL A 842 11.76 1.19 22.22
CA VAL A 842 12.73 1.20 23.31
C VAL A 842 12.55 -0.09 24.09
N ALA A 843 13.59 -0.93 24.10
CA ALA A 843 13.59 -2.21 24.76
C ALA A 843 14.80 -2.37 25.69
N TYR A 844 14.58 -2.91 26.88
CA TYR A 844 15.65 -3.24 27.82
C TYR A 844 15.61 -4.73 28.16
N SER A 845 16.73 -5.42 27.93
CA SER A 845 16.90 -6.85 28.20
C SER A 845 17.96 -7.09 29.27
N TRP A 846 17.58 -7.75 30.37
CA TRP A 846 18.47 -8.09 31.50
C TRP A 846 18.32 -9.57 31.90
N PHE A 847 19.08 -10.00 32.90
CA PHE A 847 19.04 -11.36 33.42
C PHE A 847 18.70 -11.36 34.92
N ALA A 848 17.86 -12.29 35.35
CA ALA A 848 17.51 -12.51 36.76
C ALA A 848 17.27 -14.01 36.99
N GLY A 849 17.93 -14.61 37.99
CA GLY A 849 17.77 -16.04 38.30
C GLY A 849 18.14 -17.00 37.13
N GLY A 850 18.95 -16.55 36.17
CA GLY A 850 19.27 -17.30 34.94
C GLY A 850 18.32 -17.02 33.77
N TYR A 851 17.07 -16.60 34.04
CA TYR A 851 16.12 -16.17 33.01
C TYR A 851 16.56 -14.86 32.36
N ARG A 852 16.22 -14.69 31.07
CA ARG A 852 16.33 -13.41 30.36
C ARG A 852 14.99 -12.70 30.42
N LEU A 853 14.97 -11.49 30.94
CA LEU A 853 13.80 -10.60 30.95
C LEU A 853 13.98 -9.53 29.87
N ARG A 854 12.95 -9.23 29.08
CA ARG A 854 12.89 -8.09 28.14
C ARG A 854 11.62 -7.28 28.44
N ALA A 855 11.77 -6.03 28.85
CA ALA A 855 10.69 -5.06 28.88
C ALA A 855 10.81 -4.15 27.65
N GLU A 856 9.70 -3.80 27.04
CA GLU A 856 9.67 -3.02 25.80
C GLU A 856 8.45 -2.10 25.69
N THR A 857 8.64 -0.98 25.01
CA THR A 857 7.56 -0.23 24.38
C THR A 857 7.92 0.13 22.94
N ASN A 858 6.92 0.13 22.05
CA ASN A 858 7.00 0.71 20.72
C ASN A 858 5.85 1.69 20.49
N TYR A 859 6.04 2.64 19.58
CA TYR A 859 5.09 3.71 19.33
C TYR A 859 5.15 4.23 17.90
N SER A 860 4.02 4.74 17.41
CA SER A 860 3.92 5.43 16.13
C SER A 860 3.02 6.67 16.22
N TYR A 861 3.36 7.68 15.43
CA TYR A 861 2.59 8.89 15.18
C TYR A 861 2.28 8.98 13.68
N ARG A 862 1.00 9.19 13.37
CA ARG A 862 0.51 9.51 12.03
C ARG A 862 -0.12 10.90 12.06
N ASP A 863 0.34 11.75 11.13
CA ASP A 863 -0.17 13.11 10.96
C ASP A 863 -1.58 13.14 10.34
N ALA A 864 -2.28 14.27 10.46
CA ALA A 864 -3.62 14.42 9.91
C ALA A 864 -3.60 14.51 8.37
N TYR A 865 -4.66 14.04 7.70
CA TYR A 865 -4.81 14.19 6.24
C TYR A 865 -6.27 14.17 5.78
N SER A 866 -6.52 14.75 4.60
CA SER A 866 -7.87 14.88 4.01
C SER A 866 -7.87 14.42 2.55
N GLN A 867 -8.92 13.72 2.10
CA GLN A 867 -9.10 13.27 0.71
C GLN A 867 -9.78 14.35 -0.16
N LEU A 868 -9.02 15.40 -0.50
CA LEU A 868 -9.54 16.67 -1.03
C LEU A 868 -10.18 16.61 -2.43
N LEU A 869 -9.85 15.61 -3.26
CA LEU A 869 -10.37 15.52 -4.64
C LEU A 869 -11.82 15.00 -4.71
N LEU A 870 -12.13 13.95 -3.96
CA LEU A 870 -13.41 13.25 -4.04
C LEU A 870 -14.33 13.60 -2.87
N LEU A 871 -13.78 13.67 -1.65
CA LEU A 871 -14.54 13.79 -0.40
C LEU A 871 -14.53 15.22 0.17
N GLY A 872 -13.43 15.94 0.00
CA GLY A 872 -13.25 17.30 0.53
C GLY A 872 -12.76 17.33 2.00
N PRO A 873 -12.74 18.51 2.63
CA PRO A 873 -12.10 18.72 3.94
C PRO A 873 -12.84 18.09 5.12
N ASN A 874 -14.13 17.79 4.98
CA ASN A 874 -14.95 17.20 6.05
C ASN A 874 -14.51 15.75 6.40
N TYR A 875 -13.83 15.08 5.47
CA TYR A 875 -13.31 13.72 5.62
C TYR A 875 -11.82 13.77 5.96
N THR A 876 -11.50 14.51 7.02
CA THR A 876 -10.15 14.58 7.59
C THR A 876 -9.97 13.49 8.63
N VAL A 877 -9.01 12.60 8.41
CA VAL A 877 -8.50 11.68 9.44
C VAL A 877 -7.57 12.49 10.33
N ASP A 878 -7.88 12.54 11.63
CA ASP A 878 -7.12 13.31 12.61
C ASP A 878 -5.79 12.64 12.95
N SER A 879 -4.83 13.44 13.43
CA SER A 879 -3.56 12.89 13.89
C SER A 879 -3.71 12.05 15.16
N TYR A 880 -2.92 10.99 15.26
CA TYR A 880 -2.96 10.10 16.42
C TYR A 880 -1.59 9.51 16.77
N TRP A 881 -1.47 9.13 18.04
CA TRP A 881 -0.38 8.31 18.56
C TRP A 881 -0.92 6.94 18.96
N LEU A 882 -0.20 5.90 18.60
CA LEU A 882 -0.35 4.56 19.18
C LEU A 882 0.90 4.23 19.99
N VAL A 883 0.72 3.57 21.13
CA VAL A 883 1.80 3.10 22.00
C VAL A 883 1.45 1.69 22.45
N ASN A 884 2.39 0.77 22.28
CA ASN A 884 2.29 -0.63 22.66
C ASN A 884 3.39 -0.94 23.69
N ALA A 885 3.22 -2.01 24.47
CA ALA A 885 4.20 -2.46 25.45
C ALA A 885 4.20 -3.99 25.60
N SER A 886 5.34 -4.55 26.00
CA SER A 886 5.45 -5.97 26.35
C SER A 886 6.50 -6.24 27.44
N LEU A 887 6.33 -7.36 28.13
CA LEU A 887 7.26 -7.93 29.08
C LEU A 887 7.40 -9.43 28.81
N THR A 888 8.56 -9.82 28.29
CA THR A 888 8.90 -11.21 27.93
C THR A 888 9.87 -11.82 28.94
N VAL A 889 9.56 -13.03 29.39
CA VAL A 889 10.45 -13.91 30.16
C VAL A 889 10.90 -15.05 29.26
N THR A 890 12.19 -15.19 29.02
CA THR A 890 12.77 -16.36 28.32
C THR A 890 13.53 -17.23 29.32
N SER A 891 13.35 -18.54 29.18
CA SER A 891 14.09 -19.59 29.88
C SER A 891 15.63 -19.44 29.80
N PRO A 892 16.39 -20.02 30.76
CA PRO A 892 17.86 -19.99 30.71
C PRO A 892 18.45 -20.75 29.51
N ASP A 893 17.80 -21.85 29.13
CA ASP A 893 18.14 -22.69 27.97
C ASP A 893 17.61 -22.13 26.63
N ARG A 894 16.60 -21.25 26.69
CA ARG A 894 15.88 -20.61 25.57
C ARG A 894 14.91 -21.53 24.81
N HIS A 895 14.54 -22.68 25.36
CA HIS A 895 13.51 -23.54 24.76
C HIS A 895 12.10 -22.97 24.88
N TRP A 896 11.87 -21.99 25.77
CA TRP A 896 10.59 -21.28 25.85
C TRP A 896 10.70 -19.80 26.23
N ASP A 897 9.70 -19.03 25.83
CA ASP A 897 9.39 -17.72 26.39
C ASP A 897 7.89 -17.49 26.64
N VAL A 898 7.59 -16.57 27.55
CA VAL A 898 6.24 -16.09 27.87
C VAL A 898 6.25 -14.57 27.82
N ALA A 899 5.37 -13.97 27.02
CA ALA A 899 5.25 -12.53 26.85
C ALA A 899 3.86 -12.03 27.24
N LEU A 900 3.79 -11.18 28.27
CA LEU A 900 2.62 -10.34 28.54
C LEU A 900 2.71 -9.10 27.64
N TRP A 901 1.64 -8.75 26.92
CA TRP A 901 1.65 -7.64 25.97
C TRP A 901 0.38 -6.78 26.05
N ALA A 902 0.50 -5.54 25.56
CA ALA A 902 -0.59 -4.58 25.42
C ALA A 902 -0.41 -3.77 24.12
N ARG A 903 -1.44 -3.78 23.26
CA ARG A 903 -1.53 -2.95 22.05
C ARG A 903 -2.48 -1.78 22.33
N ASN A 904 -2.22 -0.61 21.75
CA ASN A 904 -2.98 0.62 22.05
C ASN A 904 -3.14 0.85 23.58
N LEU A 905 -2.02 0.85 24.32
CA LEU A 905 -1.93 0.84 25.78
C LEU A 905 -2.77 1.94 26.47
N PHE A 906 -2.90 3.10 25.84
CA PHE A 906 -3.67 4.24 26.35
C PHE A 906 -5.15 4.24 25.92
N ASN A 907 -5.60 3.23 25.18
CA ASN A 907 -6.96 3.10 24.64
C ASN A 907 -7.40 4.35 23.84
N ARG A 908 -6.52 4.79 22.93
CA ARG A 908 -6.80 5.89 22.01
C ARG A 908 -7.86 5.42 21.01
N GLN A 909 -8.98 6.14 20.91
CA GLN A 909 -9.86 6.05 19.74
C GLN A 909 -9.23 6.83 18.58
N TYR A 910 -9.24 6.24 17.39
CA TYR A 910 -8.65 6.79 16.17
C TYR A 910 -9.31 6.19 14.93
N ASP A 911 -9.09 6.83 13.78
CA ASP A 911 -9.67 6.44 12.51
C ASP A 911 -8.57 5.98 11.54
N LEU A 912 -8.82 4.88 10.84
CA LEU A 912 -7.96 4.39 9.77
C LEU A 912 -8.25 5.13 8.45
N THR A 913 -9.54 5.40 8.19
CA THR A 913 -10.01 6.19 7.05
C THR A 913 -11.41 6.75 7.32
N LYS A 914 -11.80 7.83 6.61
CA LYS A 914 -13.16 8.40 6.60
C LYS A 914 -13.66 8.48 5.16
N ASN A 915 -14.91 8.09 4.93
CA ASN A 915 -15.48 8.01 3.60
C ASN A 915 -17.01 8.20 3.58
N PHE A 916 -17.60 8.15 2.40
CA PHE A 916 -19.02 7.89 2.18
C PHE A 916 -19.18 7.09 0.88
N PHE A 917 -20.17 6.21 0.78
CA PHE A 917 -20.55 5.66 -0.52
C PHE A 917 -21.64 6.52 -1.18
N LEU A 918 -22.73 6.81 -0.46
CA LEU A 918 -23.77 7.76 -0.89
C LEU A 918 -23.77 9.05 -0.02
N PRO A 919 -23.98 10.26 -0.61
CA PRO A 919 -23.79 11.52 0.11
C PRO A 919 -24.65 11.70 1.36
N GLY A 920 -24.05 12.04 2.50
CA GLY A 920 -24.76 12.21 3.78
C GLY A 920 -24.82 10.94 4.64
N THR A 921 -24.26 9.83 4.15
CA THR A 921 -23.92 8.66 4.97
C THR A 921 -22.43 8.73 5.31
N ASN A 922 -22.11 9.45 6.38
CA ASN A 922 -20.73 9.82 6.73
C ASN A 922 -20.09 8.75 7.62
N VAL A 923 -19.27 7.88 7.03
CA VAL A 923 -18.74 6.67 7.68
C VAL A 923 -17.24 6.72 7.92
N ALA A 924 -16.77 6.05 8.98
CA ALA A 924 -15.36 5.96 9.34
C ALA A 924 -14.99 4.53 9.75
N ALA A 925 -13.81 4.08 9.34
CA ALA A 925 -13.23 2.83 9.80
C ALA A 925 -12.44 3.09 11.09
N ALA A 926 -12.95 2.61 12.22
CA ALA A 926 -12.27 2.73 13.50
C ALA A 926 -11.01 1.85 13.56
N GLY A 927 -9.96 2.36 14.22
CA GLY A 927 -8.85 1.53 14.68
C GLY A 927 -9.18 0.82 16.00
N GLU A 928 -8.49 -0.28 16.28
CA GLU A 928 -8.82 -1.15 17.41
C GLU A 928 -8.67 -0.47 18.79
N PRO A 929 -9.53 -0.83 19.77
CA PRO A 929 -9.35 -0.43 21.16
C PRO A 929 -8.11 -1.10 21.78
N ARG A 930 -7.85 -0.85 23.07
CA ARG A 930 -6.77 -1.54 23.78
C ARG A 930 -7.03 -3.03 23.89
N THR A 931 -6.20 -3.82 23.23
CA THR A 931 -6.08 -5.26 23.47
C THR A 931 -4.88 -5.57 24.36
N VAL A 932 -5.04 -6.52 25.27
CA VAL A 932 -3.97 -7.10 26.10
C VAL A 932 -4.03 -8.62 26.04
N GLY A 933 -2.90 -9.29 26.21
CA GLY A 933 -2.84 -10.76 26.14
C GLY A 933 -1.52 -11.35 26.57
N VAL A 934 -1.45 -12.68 26.50
CA VAL A 934 -0.26 -13.48 26.82
C VAL A 934 0.06 -14.37 25.63
N ARG A 935 1.31 -14.32 25.17
CA ARG A 935 1.90 -15.25 24.19
C ARG A 935 2.85 -16.21 24.90
N VAL A 936 2.79 -17.49 24.57
CA VAL A 936 3.72 -18.53 25.03
C VAL A 936 4.37 -19.14 23.80
N THR A 937 5.70 -19.06 23.72
CA THR A 937 6.50 -19.63 22.64
C THR A 937 7.30 -20.82 23.17
N TYR A 938 7.34 -21.93 22.42
CA TYR A 938 8.25 -23.04 22.61
C TYR A 938 9.08 -23.25 21.33
N THR A 939 10.35 -23.65 21.48
CA THR A 939 11.26 -23.96 20.37
C THR A 939 12.22 -25.07 20.79
N TYR A 940 12.51 -25.99 19.88
CA TYR A 940 13.41 -27.12 20.03
C TYR A 940 14.40 -27.14 18.86
#